data_AF-B9EW76-F1
#
_entry.id   AF-B9EW76-F1
#
_cell.length_a   1.000
_cell.length_b   1.000
_cell.length_c   1.000
_cell.angle_alpha   90.00
_cell.angle_beta   90.00
_cell.angle_gamma   90.00
#
_symmetry.space_group_name_H-M   'P 1'
#
loop_
_entity.id
_entity.type
_entity.pdbx_description
1 polymer ?
#
loop_
_entity_poly.entity_id
_entity_poly.type
_entity_poly.pdbx_seq_one_letter_code
_entity_poly.pdbx_strand_id
1 'polypeptide(L)'
;MLSTDDFVHAGIITAAVFAVLLVALSTYGRRFRHPAIRFVMLGACTIFLPLTSSIISVLLRRSTESKCDGTAPAKGKSNPDIQNMWTLLLWIALIILIKGNADVASAGVAMSAAFPASGDVSIDGQRVRPPLELLAQYAWLAYLIYLCIPVAGWLGIVNKAIFIAFCVLGLAKMALKLAAFWSASFSFALGKNARLISGYMAQLVEDGGNHGGVPRYIVAGEKEEHVKENPKGYRIKGDALTNKKSDLVTLDRVWQMAAPDSDSLLATRPELRDLCLSYSLFKSLRRRLSGYPLADAGSPNALDFVLRGMGQGGGGGSAERFFRVLIDELWFASDFYYSPISLSSFSGWCAVLNHLFSALIVVGAVTVGWIYRTKQVVIFDGSQAFYYIVTVVLLLSVVFIEIWEIVADVCSNWTKMALLAHYIRHDSPWRRFRFVHSALDAVLRWFRPARRWRDKIGQNSVLEPRRFRKRNGFLAEKFYGRAGLMESVGQADATANRPVGGNADRVRYSSLRRFQFEFDTVTDKILAWHVATRLFEITHARTSPDNKIVACHLSYYCAYLVAAVPELLPDCPAWTQKRYKKVATDVRAVLGSHGIAGGSTASASDAQLSQLGDRDKVLRDGVAIVGRLVEEFAEGEGVDEELAWQFLANFWSEMVIYVAPSENVKGHVEAMGRGGEFVTLVWALLLHAGITTRPPAQAVLYRRETV
;
A
#
# COMPACT_ATOMS: atom_id res chain seq x y z
N MET A 1 25.19 -43.16 18.37
CA MET A 1 25.98 -41.91 18.24
C MET A 1 26.22 -41.70 16.77
N LEU A 2 25.73 -40.60 16.18
CA LEU A 2 26.11 -40.23 14.81
C LEU A 2 27.63 -39.99 14.77
N SER A 3 28.30 -40.44 13.71
CA SER A 3 29.70 -40.05 13.50
C SER A 3 29.81 -38.53 13.42
N THR A 4 30.93 -37.95 13.86
CA THR A 4 31.15 -36.50 13.72
C THR A 4 31.08 -36.06 12.26
N ASP A 5 31.44 -36.92 11.32
CA ASP A 5 31.29 -36.68 9.88
C ASP A 5 29.83 -36.64 9.43
N ASP A 6 29.00 -37.56 9.94
CA ASP A 6 27.55 -37.57 9.64
C ASP A 6 26.87 -36.31 10.18
N PHE A 7 27.29 -35.85 11.37
CA PHE A 7 26.80 -34.62 11.98
C PHE A 7 27.14 -33.38 11.14
N VAL A 8 28.39 -33.27 10.66
CA VAL A 8 28.81 -32.15 9.82
C VAL A 8 28.04 -32.16 8.49
N HIS A 9 27.96 -33.30 7.80
CA HIS A 9 27.24 -33.39 6.54
C HIS A 9 25.74 -33.11 6.68
N ALA A 10 25.08 -33.70 7.67
CA ALA A 10 23.67 -33.43 7.96
C ALA A 10 23.44 -31.96 8.34
N GLY A 11 24.37 -31.37 9.10
CA GLY A 11 24.36 -29.97 9.47
C GLY A 11 24.43 -29.03 8.26
N ILE A 12 25.34 -29.27 7.32
CA ILE A 12 25.48 -28.43 6.13
C ILE A 12 24.24 -28.55 5.23
N ILE A 13 23.68 -29.76 5.05
CA ILE A 13 22.43 -29.96 4.29
C ILE A 13 21.29 -29.20 4.96
N THR A 14 21.19 -29.26 6.28
CA THR A 14 20.17 -28.54 7.05
C THR A 14 20.34 -27.02 6.88
N ALA A 15 21.57 -26.50 6.94
CA ALA A 15 21.87 -25.10 6.68
C ALA A 15 21.43 -24.68 5.27
N ALA A 16 21.70 -25.51 4.27
CA ALA A 16 21.34 -25.26 2.87
C ALA A 16 19.81 -25.18 2.67
N VAL A 17 19.06 -26.09 3.32
CA VAL A 17 17.59 -26.06 3.30
C VAL A 17 17.07 -24.77 3.95
N PHE A 18 17.62 -24.37 5.10
CA PHE A 18 17.28 -23.10 5.72
C PHE A 18 17.63 -21.90 4.85
N ALA A 19 18.77 -21.92 4.14
CA ALA A 19 19.15 -20.85 3.23
C ALA A 19 18.13 -20.67 2.09
N VAL A 20 17.72 -21.77 1.45
CA VAL A 20 16.69 -21.76 0.40
C VAL A 20 15.34 -21.30 0.96
N LEU A 21 14.95 -21.80 2.13
CA LEU A 21 13.73 -21.39 2.81
C LEU A 21 13.73 -19.89 3.12
N LEU A 22 14.85 -19.35 3.60
CA LEU A 22 15.00 -17.92 3.90
C LEU A 22 14.93 -17.05 2.65
N VAL A 23 15.51 -17.50 1.53
CA VAL A 23 15.35 -16.82 0.22
C VAL A 23 13.89 -16.86 -0.23
N ALA A 24 13.23 -18.03 -0.15
CA ALA A 24 11.83 -18.16 -0.53
C ALA A 24 10.93 -17.27 0.33
N LEU A 25 11.12 -17.27 1.65
CA LEU A 25 10.33 -16.45 2.59
C LEU A 25 10.62 -14.95 2.46
N SER A 26 11.86 -14.54 2.17
CA SER A 26 12.20 -13.12 1.98
C SER A 26 11.67 -12.57 0.66
N THR A 27 11.70 -13.36 -0.41
CA THR A 27 11.08 -13.01 -1.70
C THR A 27 9.55 -13.02 -1.61
N TYR A 28 8.94 -13.98 -0.91
CA TYR A 28 7.50 -14.01 -0.64
C TYR A 28 7.03 -12.90 0.32
N GLY A 29 7.82 -12.60 1.35
CA GLY A 29 7.50 -11.58 2.36
C GLY A 29 7.39 -10.18 1.78
N ARG A 30 8.08 -9.89 0.66
CA ARG A 30 7.88 -8.65 -0.12
C ARG A 30 6.49 -8.57 -0.74
N ARG A 31 5.88 -9.70 -1.13
CA ARG A 31 4.56 -9.75 -1.77
C ARG A 31 3.40 -9.92 -0.78
N PHE A 32 3.61 -10.66 0.31
CA PHE A 32 2.58 -10.97 1.30
C PHE A 32 3.09 -10.77 2.73
N ARG A 33 2.58 -9.74 3.41
CA ARG A 33 3.01 -9.32 4.76
C ARG A 33 2.28 -10.05 5.89
N HIS A 34 2.17 -11.37 5.81
CA HIS A 34 1.49 -12.11 6.86
C HIS A 34 2.41 -12.26 8.08
N PRO A 35 1.96 -11.92 9.31
CA PRO A 35 2.79 -12.03 10.51
C PRO A 35 3.35 -13.44 10.74
N ALA A 36 2.59 -14.48 10.35
CA ALA A 36 3.06 -15.87 10.41
C ALA A 36 4.33 -16.15 9.56
N ILE A 37 4.42 -15.58 8.35
CA ILE A 37 5.60 -15.72 7.48
C ILE A 37 6.82 -15.07 8.14
N ARG A 38 6.61 -13.92 8.81
CA ARG A 38 7.65 -13.23 9.58
C ARG A 38 8.13 -14.06 10.77
N PHE A 39 7.22 -14.69 11.52
CA PHE A 39 7.59 -15.60 12.62
C PHE A 39 8.40 -16.80 12.12
N VAL A 40 7.99 -17.42 11.02
CA VAL A 40 8.74 -18.54 10.41
C VAL A 40 10.11 -18.08 9.91
N MET A 41 10.19 -16.91 9.27
CA MET A 41 11.45 -16.33 8.81
C MET A 41 12.40 -16.01 9.97
N LEU A 42 11.89 -15.41 11.04
CA LEU A 42 12.65 -15.14 12.27
C LEU A 42 13.14 -16.45 12.88
N GLY A 43 12.28 -17.46 13.04
CA GLY A 43 12.65 -18.78 13.56
C GLY A 43 13.69 -19.50 12.73
N ALA A 44 13.59 -19.44 11.39
CA ALA A 44 14.59 -20.00 10.50
C ALA A 44 15.95 -19.28 10.62
N CYS A 45 15.96 -17.95 10.78
CA CYS A 45 17.19 -17.18 10.98
C CYS A 45 17.86 -17.46 12.33
N THR A 46 17.08 -17.54 13.40
CA THR A 46 17.60 -17.78 14.76
C THR A 46 18.19 -19.17 14.89
N ILE A 47 17.75 -20.15 14.08
CA ILE A 47 18.33 -21.50 14.03
C ILE A 47 19.55 -21.55 13.09
N PHE A 48 19.48 -20.89 11.93
CA PHE A 48 20.52 -20.95 10.91
C PHE A 48 21.89 -20.42 11.40
N LEU A 49 21.90 -19.28 12.10
CA LEU A 49 23.13 -18.64 12.58
C LEU A 49 23.92 -19.47 13.61
N PRO A 50 23.33 -19.98 14.71
CA PRO A 50 24.05 -20.82 15.65
C PRO A 50 24.44 -22.18 15.04
N LEU A 51 23.60 -22.75 14.18
CA LEU A 51 23.90 -24.01 13.50
C LEU A 51 25.15 -23.87 12.60
N THR A 52 25.19 -22.85 11.74
CA THR A 52 26.34 -22.59 10.88
C THR A 52 27.60 -22.21 11.67
N SER A 53 27.46 -21.45 12.77
CA SER A 53 28.60 -21.16 13.65
C SER A 53 29.16 -22.41 14.34
N SER A 54 28.29 -23.32 14.80
CA SER A 54 28.72 -24.59 15.41
C SER A 54 29.50 -25.43 14.41
N ILE A 55 28.97 -25.56 13.19
CA ILE A 55 29.64 -26.30 12.11
C ILE A 55 30.99 -25.65 11.76
N ILE A 56 31.05 -24.32 11.62
CA ILE A 56 32.31 -23.59 11.37
C ILE A 56 33.32 -23.84 12.50
N SER A 57 32.90 -23.84 13.76
CA SER A 57 33.78 -24.12 14.89
C SER A 57 34.36 -25.54 14.86
N VAL A 58 33.54 -26.53 14.49
CA VAL A 58 33.99 -27.93 14.36
C VAL A 58 34.97 -28.08 13.18
N LEU A 59 34.65 -27.48 12.03
CA LEU A 59 35.52 -27.48 10.84
C LEU A 59 36.85 -26.77 11.11
N LEU A 60 36.81 -25.63 11.80
CA LEU A 60 38.00 -24.87 12.18
C LEU A 60 38.93 -25.73 13.06
N ARG A 61 38.37 -26.34 14.11
CA ARG A 61 39.10 -27.23 15.02
C ARG A 61 39.76 -28.39 14.29
N ARG A 62 39.02 -29.05 13.40
CA ARG A 62 39.51 -30.18 12.59
C ARG A 62 40.62 -29.77 11.61
N SER A 63 40.58 -28.53 11.10
CA SER A 63 41.59 -28.02 10.19
C SER A 63 42.91 -27.62 10.89
N THR A 64 42.85 -27.29 12.19
CA THR A 64 43.99 -26.83 12.99
C THR A 64 44.63 -27.92 13.85
N GLU A 65 43.85 -28.90 14.31
CA GLU A 65 44.35 -29.98 15.16
C GLU A 65 44.99 -31.11 14.35
N SER A 66 46.13 -31.63 14.81
CA SER A 66 46.78 -32.82 14.25
C SER A 66 45.96 -34.06 14.58
N LYS A 67 45.78 -34.98 13.62
CA LYS A 67 45.18 -36.30 13.91
C LYS A 67 46.08 -37.07 14.90
N CYS A 68 45.46 -37.89 15.75
CA CYS A 68 46.16 -38.77 16.69
C CYS A 68 47.08 -39.80 15.99
N ASP A 69 46.90 -40.04 14.69
CA ASP A 69 47.70 -40.97 13.87
C ASP A 69 48.94 -40.31 13.25
N GLY A 70 49.31 -39.08 13.63
CA GLY A 70 50.50 -38.38 13.13
C GLY A 70 50.40 -37.87 11.68
N THR A 71 49.27 -38.05 11.00
CA THR A 71 49.02 -37.47 9.67
C THR A 71 48.65 -36.00 9.79
N ALA A 72 49.48 -35.12 9.24
CA ALA A 72 49.20 -33.70 9.19
C ALA A 72 47.94 -33.44 8.34
N PRO A 73 47.00 -32.57 8.78
CA PRO A 73 45.83 -32.23 7.99
C PRO A 73 46.26 -31.61 6.64
N ALA A 74 45.54 -31.93 5.57
CA ALA A 74 45.78 -31.34 4.26
C ALA A 74 45.77 -29.80 4.39
N LYS A 75 46.91 -29.16 4.12
CA LYS A 75 47.04 -27.70 4.21
C LYS A 75 46.67 -27.06 2.87
N GLY A 76 45.80 -26.05 2.91
CA GLY A 76 45.47 -25.22 1.75
C GLY A 76 44.23 -25.64 0.98
N LYS A 77 44.25 -25.41 -0.34
CA LYS A 77 43.07 -25.45 -1.25
C LYS A 77 42.38 -26.83 -1.35
N SER A 78 43.10 -27.92 -1.09
CA SER A 78 42.62 -29.30 -1.25
C SER A 78 41.86 -29.85 -0.04
N ASN A 79 41.75 -29.09 1.05
CA ASN A 79 41.04 -29.53 2.24
C ASN A 79 39.52 -29.25 2.12
N PRO A 80 38.66 -30.29 2.08
CA PRO A 80 37.22 -30.12 1.95
C PRO A 80 36.61 -29.38 3.15
N ASP A 81 37.19 -29.48 4.35
CA ASP A 81 36.70 -28.79 5.54
C ASP A 81 36.87 -27.27 5.43
N ILE A 82 38.01 -26.83 4.87
CA ILE A 82 38.28 -25.41 4.61
C ILE A 82 37.33 -24.88 3.53
N GLN A 83 37.08 -25.65 2.47
CA GLN A 83 36.13 -25.28 1.43
C GLN A 83 34.71 -25.12 2.02
N ASN A 84 34.23 -26.11 2.77
CA ASN A 84 32.92 -26.09 3.44
C ASN A 84 32.77 -24.91 4.42
N MET A 85 33.85 -24.57 5.14
CA MET A 85 33.84 -23.41 6.04
C MET A 85 33.64 -22.09 5.28
N TRP A 86 34.37 -21.90 4.17
CA TRP A 86 34.26 -20.67 3.35
C TRP A 86 32.95 -20.58 2.56
N THR A 87 32.33 -21.71 2.20
CA THR A 87 30.99 -21.72 1.59
C THR A 87 29.91 -21.35 2.59
N LEU A 88 29.94 -21.90 3.81
CA LEU A 88 29.03 -21.52 4.89
C LEU A 88 29.18 -20.03 5.26
N LEU A 89 30.42 -19.54 5.34
CA LEU A 89 30.69 -18.13 5.63
C LEU A 89 30.15 -17.19 4.55
N LEU A 90 30.25 -17.59 3.27
CA LEU A 90 29.60 -16.87 2.16
C LEU A 90 28.06 -16.90 2.29
N TRP A 91 27.46 -18.05 2.63
CA TRP A 91 26.02 -18.15 2.80
C TRP A 91 25.51 -17.25 3.93
N ILE A 92 26.22 -17.19 5.05
CA ILE A 92 25.89 -16.27 6.16
C ILE A 92 25.92 -14.81 5.65
N ALA A 93 26.98 -14.40 4.94
CA ALA A 93 27.10 -13.05 4.42
C ALA A 93 25.95 -12.69 3.44
N LEU A 94 25.61 -13.59 2.52
CA LEU A 94 24.52 -13.40 1.55
C LEU A 94 23.15 -13.34 2.24
N ILE A 95 22.90 -14.21 3.21
CA ILE A 95 21.63 -14.23 3.96
C ILE A 95 21.46 -12.98 4.82
N ILE A 96 22.52 -12.52 5.50
CA ILE A 96 22.48 -11.28 6.28
C ILE A 96 22.19 -10.08 5.36
N LEU A 97 22.75 -10.06 4.15
CA LEU A 97 22.49 -9.00 3.17
C LEU A 97 21.04 -9.02 2.66
N ILE A 98 20.51 -10.21 2.33
CA ILE A 98 19.10 -10.39 1.93
C ILE A 98 18.16 -9.96 3.07
N LYS A 99 18.42 -10.45 4.29
CA LYS A 99 17.63 -10.16 5.50
C LYS A 99 17.69 -8.69 5.85
N GLY A 100 18.88 -8.07 5.81
CA GLY A 100 19.06 -6.67 6.16
C GLY A 100 18.23 -5.72 5.32
N ASN A 101 18.17 -5.97 4.00
CA ASN A 101 17.30 -5.19 3.12
C ASN A 101 15.81 -5.33 3.48
N ALA A 102 15.36 -6.53 3.88
CA ALA A 102 13.98 -6.78 4.26
C ALA A 102 13.61 -6.19 5.64
N ASP A 103 14.51 -6.33 6.61
CA ASP A 103 14.27 -5.94 7.99
C ASP A 103 14.33 -4.43 8.17
N VAL A 104 15.27 -3.72 7.52
CA VAL A 104 15.28 -2.24 7.52
C VAL A 104 14.04 -1.69 6.85
N ALA A 105 13.60 -2.31 5.75
CA ALA A 105 12.33 -1.93 5.12
C ALA A 105 11.14 -2.16 6.07
N SER A 106 11.11 -3.29 6.77
CA SER A 106 10.05 -3.58 7.74
C SER A 106 10.07 -2.67 8.97
N ALA A 107 11.25 -2.26 9.42
CA ALA A 107 11.44 -1.38 10.57
C ALA A 107 11.01 0.05 10.22
N GLY A 108 11.39 0.55 9.04
CA GLY A 108 10.89 1.83 8.52
C GLY A 108 9.36 1.84 8.44
N VAL A 109 8.76 0.77 7.92
CA VAL A 109 7.30 0.60 7.82
C VAL A 109 6.61 0.52 9.18
N ALA A 110 7.14 -0.27 10.11
CA ALA A 110 6.58 -0.36 11.47
C ALA A 110 6.65 1.00 12.18
N MET A 111 7.71 1.76 11.98
CA MET A 111 7.85 3.12 12.52
C MET A 111 6.96 4.14 11.80
N SER A 112 6.66 4.02 10.51
CA SER A 112 5.68 4.89 9.86
C SER A 112 4.25 4.54 10.30
N ALA A 113 3.93 3.25 10.47
CA ALA A 113 2.58 2.75 10.70
C ALA A 113 2.15 2.67 12.18
N ALA A 114 3.08 2.67 13.14
CA ALA A 114 2.74 2.62 14.57
C ALA A 114 2.25 3.96 15.14
N PHE A 115 2.38 5.06 14.40
CA PHE A 115 2.17 6.43 14.90
C PHE A 115 0.97 7.23 14.35
N PRO A 116 -0.04 6.68 13.64
CA PRO A 116 -1.10 7.53 13.08
C PRO A 116 -2.01 8.20 14.14
N ALA A 117 -2.08 7.68 15.38
CA ALA A 117 -3.03 8.15 16.39
C ALA A 117 -2.40 8.83 17.63
N SER A 118 -1.08 8.81 17.79
CA SER A 118 -0.39 9.55 18.85
C SER A 118 0.21 10.82 18.24
N GLY A 119 -0.37 11.98 18.52
CA GLY A 119 0.26 13.26 18.19
C GLY A 119 1.70 13.33 18.72
N ASP A 120 2.48 14.31 18.23
CA ASP A 120 3.90 14.59 18.51
C ASP A 120 4.36 14.52 20.00
N VAL A 121 3.46 14.34 20.97
CA VAL A 121 3.74 14.22 22.41
C VAL A 121 4.62 13.00 22.74
N SER A 122 4.75 12.00 21.85
CA SER A 122 5.61 10.83 22.11
C SER A 122 7.02 10.90 21.54
N ILE A 123 7.46 12.03 20.95
CA ILE A 123 8.82 12.14 20.37
C ILE A 123 9.91 11.96 21.45
N ASP A 124 9.60 12.20 22.74
CA ASP A 124 10.54 11.93 23.85
C ASP A 124 10.39 10.53 24.49
N GLY A 125 9.37 9.73 24.13
CA GLY A 125 8.97 8.56 24.93
C GLY A 125 9.34 7.17 24.39
N GLN A 126 9.54 7.01 23.09
CA GLN A 126 9.87 5.71 22.50
C GLN A 126 11.06 5.84 21.57
N ARG A 127 12.25 5.81 22.18
CA ARG A 127 13.53 5.65 21.48
C ARG A 127 13.38 4.55 20.43
N VAL A 128 13.57 4.97 19.17
CA VAL A 128 13.91 4.12 18.04
C VAL A 128 14.75 2.97 18.56
N ARG A 129 14.21 1.75 18.60
CA ARG A 129 15.08 0.58 18.70
C ARG A 129 15.57 0.38 17.28
N PRO A 130 16.81 0.79 16.92
CA PRO A 130 17.39 0.28 15.69
C PRO A 130 17.32 -1.25 15.75
N PRO A 131 17.32 -1.95 14.60
CA PRO A 131 17.45 -3.40 14.61
C PRO A 131 18.84 -3.76 15.16
N LEU A 132 19.02 -3.68 16.48
CA LEU A 132 20.24 -4.05 17.20
C LEU A 132 20.60 -5.50 16.90
N GLU A 133 19.59 -6.33 16.61
CA GLU A 133 19.75 -7.70 16.14
C GLU A 133 20.60 -7.78 14.87
N LEU A 134 20.41 -6.87 13.91
CA LEU A 134 21.18 -6.88 12.66
C LEU A 134 22.60 -6.35 12.84
N LEU A 135 22.79 -5.32 13.67
CA LEU A 135 24.13 -4.87 14.03
C LEU A 135 24.90 -5.97 14.76
N ALA A 136 24.23 -6.70 15.65
CA ALA A 136 24.79 -7.88 16.31
C ALA A 136 25.14 -9.00 15.32
N GLN A 137 24.30 -9.24 14.30
CA GLN A 137 24.58 -10.22 13.23
C GLN A 137 25.80 -9.84 12.38
N TYR A 138 25.96 -8.55 12.04
CA TYR A 138 27.15 -8.09 11.32
C TYR A 138 28.42 -8.13 12.19
N ALA A 139 28.33 -7.77 13.47
CA ALA A 139 29.43 -7.90 14.41
C ALA A 139 29.84 -9.39 14.58
N TRP A 140 28.86 -10.28 14.63
CA TRP A 140 29.07 -11.72 14.66
C TRP A 140 29.72 -12.26 13.39
N LEU A 141 29.26 -11.83 12.21
CA LEU A 141 29.89 -12.18 10.94
C LEU A 141 31.35 -11.70 10.89
N ALA A 142 31.64 -10.49 11.37
CA ALA A 142 33.01 -9.97 11.45
C ALA A 142 33.90 -10.83 12.36
N TYR A 143 33.37 -11.29 13.50
CA TYR A 143 34.06 -12.23 14.38
C TYR A 143 34.35 -13.58 13.71
N LEU A 144 33.39 -14.15 12.99
CA LEU A 144 33.60 -15.40 12.23
C LEU A 144 34.64 -15.23 11.12
N ILE A 145 34.61 -14.10 10.41
CA ILE A 145 35.61 -13.77 9.39
C ILE A 145 37.00 -13.70 10.02
N TYR A 146 37.14 -13.02 11.16
CA TYR A 146 38.40 -12.92 11.89
C TYR A 146 39.00 -14.30 12.24
N LEU A 147 38.17 -15.23 12.71
CA LEU A 147 38.60 -16.60 13.02
C LEU A 147 39.04 -17.40 11.78
N CYS A 148 38.43 -17.16 10.62
CA CYS A 148 38.68 -17.94 9.40
C CYS A 148 39.86 -17.41 8.55
N ILE A 149 40.27 -16.14 8.72
CA ILE A 149 41.34 -15.49 7.95
C ILE A 149 42.70 -16.23 8.01
N PRO A 150 43.17 -16.70 9.19
CA PRO A 150 44.47 -17.38 9.31
C PRO A 150 44.56 -18.65 8.46
N VAL A 151 43.45 -19.38 8.30
CA VAL A 151 43.37 -20.66 7.59
C VAL A 151 43.33 -20.47 6.06
N ALA A 152 43.05 -19.26 5.58
CA ALA A 152 42.84 -18.96 4.16
C ALA A 152 44.10 -18.58 3.37
N GLY A 153 45.28 -19.11 3.72
CA GLY A 153 46.53 -18.81 3.00
C GLY A 153 46.46 -19.01 1.47
N TRP A 154 45.68 -20.00 1.02
CA TRP A 154 45.46 -20.35 -0.40
C TRP A 154 44.67 -19.32 -1.21
N LEU A 155 43.89 -18.45 -0.55
CA LEU A 155 43.04 -17.47 -1.21
C LEU A 155 43.87 -16.27 -1.72
N GLY A 156 45.01 -15.96 -1.08
CA GLY A 156 45.83 -14.78 -1.36
C GLY A 156 45.27 -13.50 -0.74
N ILE A 157 46.14 -12.51 -0.50
CA ILE A 157 45.79 -11.28 0.24
C ILE A 157 44.69 -10.49 -0.48
N VAL A 158 44.77 -10.35 -1.80
CA VAL A 158 43.82 -9.57 -2.61
C VAL A 158 42.40 -10.15 -2.53
N ASN A 159 42.24 -11.46 -2.68
CA ASN A 159 40.92 -12.09 -2.63
C ASN A 159 40.29 -12.06 -1.24
N LYS A 160 41.11 -12.14 -0.17
CA LYS A 160 40.64 -11.91 1.22
C LYS A 160 40.10 -10.49 1.36
N ALA A 161 40.82 -9.49 0.83
CA ALA A 161 40.41 -8.10 0.87
C ALA A 161 39.08 -7.88 0.11
N ILE A 162 38.90 -8.50 -1.06
CA ILE A 162 37.65 -8.42 -1.84
C ILE A 162 36.46 -8.97 -1.03
N PHE A 163 36.61 -10.13 -0.39
CA PHE A 163 35.53 -10.71 0.42
C PHE A 163 35.17 -9.84 1.63
N ILE A 164 36.17 -9.30 2.33
CA ILE A 164 35.96 -8.39 3.46
C ILE A 164 35.27 -7.11 2.99
N ALA A 165 35.72 -6.53 1.87
CA ALA A 165 35.11 -5.35 1.28
C ALA A 165 33.64 -5.57 0.92
N PHE A 166 33.30 -6.74 0.37
CA PHE A 166 31.90 -7.13 0.09
C PHE A 166 31.04 -7.16 1.37
N CYS A 167 31.54 -7.72 2.47
CA CYS A 167 30.81 -7.76 3.74
C CYS A 167 30.64 -6.36 4.36
N VAL A 168 31.70 -5.54 4.33
CA VAL A 168 31.68 -4.15 4.81
C VAL A 168 30.70 -3.29 4.01
N LEU A 169 30.62 -3.50 2.69
CA LEU A 169 29.69 -2.78 1.83
C LEU A 169 28.23 -3.04 2.20
N GLY A 170 27.88 -4.29 2.56
CA GLY A 170 26.55 -4.63 3.09
C GLY A 170 26.22 -3.85 4.37
N LEU A 171 27.16 -3.80 5.33
CA LEU A 171 27.00 -3.03 6.57
C LEU A 171 26.88 -1.52 6.29
N ALA A 172 27.70 -0.99 5.39
CA ALA A 172 27.69 0.43 5.01
C ALA A 172 26.36 0.84 4.37
N LYS A 173 25.82 0.02 3.46
CA LYS A 173 24.49 0.24 2.87
C LYS A 173 23.40 0.26 3.93
N MET A 174 23.45 -0.65 4.89
CA MET A 174 22.50 -0.73 5.99
C MET A 174 22.57 0.50 6.90
N ALA A 175 23.78 0.94 7.26
CA ALA A 175 23.99 2.15 8.04
C ALA A 175 23.48 3.39 7.29
N LEU A 176 23.72 3.49 5.98
CA LEU A 176 23.21 4.56 5.13
C LEU A 176 21.68 4.61 5.15
N LYS A 177 20.99 3.47 5.01
CA LYS A 177 19.52 3.41 5.06
C LYS A 177 18.98 3.86 6.42
N LEU A 178 19.63 3.45 7.52
CA LEU A 178 19.25 3.86 8.87
C LEU A 178 19.47 5.37 9.09
N ALA A 179 20.60 5.90 8.62
CA ALA A 179 20.92 7.32 8.70
C ALA A 179 19.97 8.17 7.84
N ALA A 180 19.66 7.74 6.62
CA ALA A 180 18.70 8.39 5.75
C ALA A 180 17.31 8.41 6.37
N PHE A 181 16.88 7.30 6.98
CA PHE A 181 15.62 7.24 7.73
C PHE A 181 15.60 8.24 8.89
N TRP A 182 16.66 8.25 9.71
CA TRP A 182 16.75 9.13 10.86
C TRP A 182 16.75 10.60 10.44
N SER A 183 17.50 10.95 9.41
CA SER A 183 17.49 12.30 8.82
C SER A 183 16.11 12.68 8.28
N ALA A 184 15.45 11.79 7.55
CA ALA A 184 14.11 12.03 7.02
C ALA A 184 13.06 12.23 8.13
N SER A 185 13.20 11.53 9.26
CA SER A 185 12.32 11.67 10.42
C SER A 185 12.41 13.03 11.12
N PHE A 186 13.50 13.78 10.93
CA PHE A 186 13.64 15.14 11.45
C PHE A 186 13.33 16.24 10.42
N SER A 187 13.26 15.89 9.13
CA SER A 187 13.00 16.86 8.06
C SER A 187 11.57 17.40 8.05
N PHE A 188 11.42 18.67 7.68
CA PHE A 188 10.11 19.31 7.44
C PHE A 188 9.37 18.77 6.20
N ALA A 189 10.09 18.17 5.26
CA ALA A 189 9.49 17.55 4.09
C ALA A 189 8.81 16.21 4.41
N LEU A 190 9.31 15.49 5.43
CA LEU A 190 8.81 14.17 5.80
C LEU A 190 8.43 14.14 7.29
N GLY A 191 9.35 13.95 8.23
CA GLY A 191 9.03 13.80 9.66
C GLY A 191 8.06 14.84 10.23
N LYS A 192 8.45 16.11 10.23
CA LYS A 192 7.67 17.23 10.80
C LYS A 192 6.59 17.76 9.85
N ASN A 193 6.38 17.12 8.70
CA ASN A 193 5.54 17.66 7.62
C ASN A 193 4.08 17.81 8.03
N ALA A 194 3.46 16.80 8.65
CA ALA A 194 2.05 16.86 9.03
C ALA A 194 1.73 18.07 9.94
N ARG A 195 2.64 18.37 10.88
CA ARG A 195 2.54 19.55 11.76
C ARG A 195 2.76 20.86 11.02
N LEU A 196 3.71 20.89 10.08
CA LEU A 196 3.96 22.05 9.23
C LEU A 196 2.77 22.37 8.33
N ILE A 197 2.22 21.37 7.63
CA ILE A 197 1.06 21.53 6.75
C ILE A 197 -0.17 21.92 7.55
N SER A 198 -0.35 21.38 8.76
CA SER A 198 -1.45 21.79 9.65
C SER A 198 -1.40 23.29 9.98
N GLY A 199 -0.25 23.79 10.43
CA GLY A 199 -0.11 25.20 10.75
C GLY A 199 -0.14 26.14 9.53
N TYR A 200 0.37 25.69 8.38
CA TYR A 200 0.29 26.44 7.13
C TYR A 200 -1.16 26.54 6.61
N MET A 201 -1.96 25.49 6.70
CA MET A 201 -3.35 25.53 6.26
C MET A 201 -4.19 26.43 7.16
N ALA A 202 -3.96 26.41 8.48
CA ALA A 202 -4.56 27.38 9.39
C ALA A 202 -4.18 28.84 9.03
N GLN A 203 -2.91 29.06 8.65
CA GLN A 203 -2.45 30.36 8.16
C GLN A 203 -3.17 30.77 6.86
N LEU A 204 -3.35 29.86 5.90
CA LEU A 204 -4.08 30.16 4.65
C LEU A 204 -5.56 30.55 4.89
N VAL A 205 -6.21 29.92 5.86
CA VAL A 205 -7.60 30.26 6.25
C VAL A 205 -7.63 31.63 6.94
N GLU A 206 -6.70 31.91 7.86
CA GLU A 206 -6.57 33.21 8.55
C GLU A 206 -6.27 34.38 7.59
N ASP A 207 -5.38 34.16 6.61
CA ASP A 207 -5.00 35.16 5.61
C ASP A 207 -6.13 35.42 4.59
N GLY A 208 -7.30 34.80 4.78
CA GLY A 208 -8.51 35.05 4.01
C GLY A 208 -8.39 34.58 2.57
N GLY A 209 -7.96 33.32 2.36
CA GLY A 209 -7.64 32.64 1.09
C GLY A 209 -8.69 32.72 -0.03
N ASN A 210 -8.98 33.94 -0.48
CA ASN A 210 -9.96 34.30 -1.47
C ASN A 210 -9.25 34.81 -2.72
N HIS A 211 -8.70 33.88 -3.48
CA HIS A 211 -8.41 34.10 -4.89
C HIS A 211 -9.09 32.93 -5.59
N GLY A 212 -10.10 33.17 -6.42
CA GLY A 212 -10.87 32.16 -7.16
C GLY A 212 -10.05 31.37 -8.19
N GLY A 213 -8.97 30.74 -7.73
CA GLY A 213 -7.98 29.99 -8.48
C GLY A 213 -7.44 28.81 -7.67
N VAL A 214 -6.41 28.14 -8.19
CA VAL A 214 -5.87 26.90 -7.62
C VAL A 214 -5.33 27.11 -6.20
N PRO A 215 -5.69 26.25 -5.21
CA PRO A 215 -5.20 26.37 -3.84
C PRO A 215 -3.68 26.38 -3.76
N ARG A 216 -3.10 27.21 -2.89
CA ARG A 216 -1.64 27.29 -2.65
C ARG A 216 -1.11 26.13 -1.81
N TYR A 217 -1.41 24.89 -2.18
CA TYR A 217 -0.89 23.72 -1.48
C TYR A 217 0.61 23.56 -1.71
N ILE A 218 1.31 23.10 -0.67
CA ILE A 218 2.76 22.89 -0.73
C ILE A 218 3.03 21.59 -1.45
N VAL A 219 3.85 21.66 -2.51
CA VAL A 219 4.29 20.50 -3.26
C VAL A 219 5.63 20.02 -2.73
N ALA A 220 6.66 20.87 -2.63
CA ALA A 220 7.98 20.45 -2.14
C ALA A 220 8.87 21.64 -1.76
N GLY A 221 9.98 21.39 -1.08
CA GLY A 221 11.03 22.40 -0.84
C GLY A 221 10.96 23.04 0.54
N GLU A 222 10.29 22.36 1.47
CA GLU A 222 10.23 22.74 2.86
C GLU A 222 11.62 22.60 3.48
N LYS A 223 12.17 23.73 3.90
CA LYS A 223 13.42 23.83 4.63
C LYS A 223 13.18 24.62 5.91
N GLU A 224 14.01 24.39 6.90
CA GLU A 224 13.95 25.09 8.19
C GLU A 224 14.01 26.61 8.03
N GLU A 225 14.76 27.12 7.05
CA GLU A 225 14.87 28.55 6.75
C GLU A 225 13.53 29.21 6.36
N HIS A 226 12.59 28.46 5.78
CA HIS A 226 11.27 28.96 5.36
C HIS A 226 10.23 28.93 6.49
N VAL A 227 10.55 28.29 7.62
CA VAL A 227 9.60 28.00 8.70
C VAL A 227 9.79 28.98 9.85
N LYS A 228 8.68 29.43 10.43
CA LYS A 228 8.61 30.21 11.67
C LYS A 228 7.88 29.41 12.73
N GLU A 229 8.52 29.22 13.88
CA GLU A 229 7.90 28.57 15.03
C GLU A 229 6.98 29.54 15.78
N ASN A 230 5.84 29.03 16.26
CA ASN A 230 4.82 29.77 17.00
C ASN A 230 4.26 28.84 18.10
N PRO A 231 3.70 29.34 19.22
CA PRO A 231 3.12 28.48 20.26
C PRO A 231 1.98 27.56 19.77
N LYS A 232 1.34 27.92 18.65
CA LYS A 232 0.28 27.13 17.99
C LYS A 232 0.81 26.13 16.95
N GLY A 233 2.12 26.07 16.68
CA GLY A 233 2.73 25.20 15.68
C GLY A 233 3.70 25.92 14.72
N TYR A 234 3.90 25.37 13.53
CA TYR A 234 4.78 25.95 12.52
C TYR A 234 3.98 26.80 11.51
N ARG A 235 4.55 27.93 11.07
CA ARG A 235 4.02 28.77 10.00
C ARG A 235 5.07 28.97 8.91
N ILE A 236 4.64 29.35 7.71
CA ILE A 236 5.57 29.66 6.62
C ILE A 236 5.76 31.17 6.55
N LYS A 237 7.02 31.59 6.43
CA LYS A 237 7.35 33.00 6.31
C LYS A 237 6.85 33.55 4.96
N GLY A 238 6.31 34.76 4.95
CA GLY A 238 5.70 35.37 3.76
C GLY A 238 6.70 35.68 2.63
N ASP A 239 7.97 35.92 2.97
CA ASP A 239 9.08 36.07 2.02
C ASP A 239 9.33 34.79 1.20
N ALA A 240 9.24 33.61 1.83
CA ALA A 240 9.38 32.32 1.16
C ALA A 240 8.19 31.99 0.23
N LEU A 241 7.01 32.57 0.45
CA LEU A 241 5.83 32.36 -0.40
C LEU A 241 5.80 33.29 -1.61
N THR A 242 6.36 34.50 -1.48
CA THR A 242 6.33 35.54 -2.53
C THR A 242 7.55 35.48 -3.45
N ASN A 243 8.68 34.98 -2.95
CA ASN A 243 9.93 34.97 -3.69
C ASN A 243 9.95 33.87 -4.77
N LYS A 244 9.91 34.25 -6.05
CA LYS A 244 10.00 33.29 -7.17
C LYS A 244 11.29 32.46 -7.20
N LYS A 245 12.35 32.90 -6.52
CA LYS A 245 13.63 32.19 -6.40
C LYS A 245 13.70 31.28 -5.17
N SER A 246 12.65 31.22 -4.34
CA SER A 246 12.63 30.31 -3.20
C SER A 246 12.64 28.86 -3.66
N ASP A 247 13.27 28.00 -2.86
CA ASP A 247 13.24 26.55 -3.05
C ASP A 247 11.86 25.94 -2.75
N LEU A 248 10.97 26.70 -2.11
CA LEU A 248 9.58 26.31 -1.86
C LEU A 248 8.78 26.28 -3.17
N VAL A 249 8.11 25.17 -3.41
CA VAL A 249 7.27 24.89 -4.57
C VAL A 249 5.83 24.71 -4.10
N THR A 250 4.96 25.60 -4.56
CA THR A 250 3.52 25.60 -4.32
C THR A 250 2.75 25.23 -5.59
N LEU A 251 1.51 24.76 -5.43
CA LEU A 251 0.68 24.26 -6.53
C LEU A 251 0.32 25.35 -7.55
N ASP A 252 0.10 26.60 -7.11
CA ASP A 252 -0.14 27.74 -8.00
C ASP A 252 1.06 28.03 -8.90
N ARG A 253 2.30 27.90 -8.39
CA ARG A 253 3.52 28.00 -9.19
C ARG A 253 3.60 26.88 -10.25
N VAL A 254 3.19 25.65 -9.90
CA VAL A 254 3.13 24.54 -10.86
C VAL A 254 2.12 24.83 -11.97
N TRP A 255 0.93 25.34 -11.62
CA TRP A 255 -0.10 25.68 -12.60
C TRP A 255 0.29 26.84 -13.51
N GLN A 256 0.99 27.85 -12.99
CA GLN A 256 1.56 28.93 -13.80
C GLN A 256 2.59 28.41 -14.80
N MET A 257 3.44 27.46 -14.38
CA MET A 257 4.41 26.81 -15.28
C MET A 257 3.75 25.85 -16.27
N ALA A 258 2.53 25.39 -16.02
CA ALA A 258 1.77 24.53 -16.92
C ALA A 258 0.88 25.31 -17.90
N ALA A 259 1.02 26.65 -17.95
CA ALA A 259 0.24 27.49 -18.86
C ALA A 259 0.58 27.17 -20.34
N PRO A 260 -0.40 27.25 -21.26
CA PRO A 260 -0.26 26.83 -22.66
C PRO A 260 0.89 27.52 -23.41
N ASP A 261 1.24 28.74 -23.03
CA ASP A 261 2.26 29.57 -23.69
C ASP A 261 3.69 29.29 -23.21
N SER A 262 3.90 28.28 -22.36
CA SER A 262 5.22 27.96 -21.79
C SER A 262 5.86 26.74 -22.44
N ASP A 263 7.13 26.84 -22.83
CA ASP A 263 7.98 25.72 -23.30
C ASP A 263 8.37 24.76 -22.14
N SER A 264 7.48 24.53 -21.19
CA SER A 264 7.77 23.72 -20.00
C SER A 264 7.34 22.26 -20.21
N LEU A 265 8.02 21.37 -19.50
CA LEU A 265 7.68 19.94 -19.49
C LEU A 265 6.25 19.71 -18.95
N LEU A 266 5.77 20.60 -18.08
CA LEU A 266 4.43 20.59 -17.48
C LEU A 266 3.32 20.98 -18.48
N ALA A 267 3.59 21.91 -19.40
CA ALA A 267 2.65 22.28 -20.46
C ALA A 267 2.47 21.15 -21.49
N THR A 268 3.57 20.44 -21.79
CA THR A 268 3.54 19.28 -22.71
C THR A 268 2.86 18.07 -22.08
N ARG A 269 2.84 17.96 -20.73
CA ARG A 269 2.32 16.80 -20.02
C ARG A 269 1.41 17.14 -18.84
N PRO A 270 0.08 17.06 -19.02
CA PRO A 270 -0.86 17.27 -17.91
C PRO A 270 -0.72 16.22 -16.79
N GLU A 271 -0.24 15.01 -17.09
CA GLU A 271 -0.03 13.94 -16.11
C GLU A 271 0.95 14.33 -14.98
N LEU A 272 1.95 15.16 -15.27
CA LEU A 272 2.95 15.56 -14.27
C LEU A 272 2.42 16.65 -13.35
N ARG A 273 1.57 17.52 -13.87
CA ARG A 273 0.79 18.46 -13.06
C ARG A 273 -0.15 17.71 -12.11
N ASP A 274 -0.81 16.67 -12.61
CA ASP A 274 -1.69 15.81 -11.80
C ASP A 274 -0.90 15.04 -10.73
N LEU A 275 0.35 14.67 -11.00
CA LEU A 275 1.26 14.08 -10.01
C LEU A 275 1.66 15.07 -8.90
N CYS A 276 1.92 16.34 -9.24
CA CYS A 276 2.16 17.38 -8.23
C CYS A 276 0.92 17.60 -7.34
N LEU A 277 -0.26 17.57 -7.93
CA LEU A 277 -1.52 17.67 -7.20
C LEU A 277 -1.71 16.50 -6.25
N SER A 278 -1.60 15.26 -6.74
CA SER A 278 -1.76 14.07 -5.90
C SER A 278 -0.74 14.04 -4.75
N TYR A 279 0.50 14.50 -4.96
CA TYR A 279 1.49 14.62 -3.90
C TYR A 279 1.13 15.68 -2.85
N SER A 280 0.58 16.83 -3.27
CA SER A 280 0.11 17.87 -2.35
C SER A 280 -1.12 17.44 -1.54
N LEU A 281 -2.05 16.69 -2.17
CA LEU A 281 -3.19 16.08 -1.51
C LEU A 281 -2.75 15.03 -0.49
N PHE A 282 -1.73 14.22 -0.82
CA PHE A 282 -1.16 13.25 0.10
C PHE A 282 -0.64 13.92 1.38
N LYS A 283 0.04 15.06 1.25
CA LYS A 283 0.50 15.86 2.40
C LYS A 283 -0.68 16.38 3.25
N SER A 284 -1.76 16.79 2.60
CA SER A 284 -3.00 17.18 3.28
C SER A 284 -3.64 16.00 4.02
N LEU A 285 -3.80 14.85 3.35
CA LEU A 285 -4.34 13.60 3.90
C LEU A 285 -3.55 13.15 5.13
N ARG A 286 -2.23 13.30 5.09
CA ARG A 286 -1.36 12.95 6.22
C ARG A 286 -1.68 13.70 7.51
N ARG A 287 -2.22 14.92 7.44
CA ARG A 287 -2.70 15.64 8.64
C ARG A 287 -3.76 14.81 9.40
N ARG A 288 -4.76 14.31 8.67
CA ARG A 288 -5.81 13.44 9.23
C ARG A 288 -5.22 12.10 9.69
N LEU A 289 -4.29 11.54 8.92
CA LEU A 289 -3.60 10.31 9.29
C LEU A 289 -2.74 10.43 10.55
N SER A 290 -2.37 11.63 10.97
CA SER A 290 -1.58 11.91 12.17
C SER A 290 -2.39 12.57 13.30
N GLY A 291 -3.72 12.67 13.16
CA GLY A 291 -4.61 13.23 14.18
C GLY A 291 -4.55 14.76 14.34
N TYR A 292 -3.99 15.50 13.37
CA TYR A 292 -3.99 16.96 13.42
C TYR A 292 -5.36 17.54 13.01
N PRO A 293 -5.75 18.71 13.58
CA PRO A 293 -6.99 19.37 13.20
C PRO A 293 -6.96 19.80 11.74
N LEU A 294 -8.09 19.62 11.05
CA LEU A 294 -8.28 20.13 9.69
C LEU A 294 -8.92 21.52 9.77
N ALA A 295 -8.12 22.56 9.57
CA ALA A 295 -8.60 23.94 9.49
C ALA A 295 -9.63 24.14 8.35
N ASP A 296 -9.57 23.30 7.32
CA ASP A 296 -10.42 23.37 6.13
C ASP A 296 -11.73 22.57 6.28
N ALA A 297 -11.97 21.93 7.43
CA ALA A 297 -13.18 21.14 7.66
C ALA A 297 -14.44 22.00 7.58
N GLY A 298 -15.42 21.58 6.77
CA GLY A 298 -16.65 22.34 6.51
C GLY A 298 -16.48 23.59 5.64
N SER A 299 -15.30 23.83 5.06
CA SER A 299 -15.07 24.99 4.18
C SER A 299 -15.77 24.82 2.82
N PRO A 300 -16.60 25.78 2.37
CA PRO A 300 -17.24 25.72 1.06
C PRO A 300 -16.22 25.78 -0.09
N ASN A 301 -15.05 26.38 0.15
CA ASN A 301 -13.98 26.50 -0.84
C ASN A 301 -13.30 25.15 -1.11
N ALA A 302 -13.17 24.30 -0.09
CA ALA A 302 -12.61 22.95 -0.23
C ALA A 302 -13.54 22.08 -1.10
N LEU A 303 -14.86 22.22 -0.90
CA LEU A 303 -15.87 21.57 -1.72
C LEU A 303 -15.87 22.09 -3.17
N ASP A 304 -15.78 23.42 -3.39
CA ASP A 304 -15.72 24.02 -4.73
C ASP A 304 -14.45 23.59 -5.49
N PHE A 305 -13.30 23.54 -4.80
CA PHE A 305 -12.07 23.00 -5.36
C PHE A 305 -12.23 21.55 -5.81
N VAL A 306 -12.91 20.73 -5.02
CA VAL A 306 -13.17 19.34 -5.38
C VAL A 306 -14.11 19.22 -6.58
N LEU A 307 -15.23 19.96 -6.57
CA LEU A 307 -16.28 19.84 -7.58
C LEU A 307 -15.92 20.52 -8.92
N ARG A 308 -15.16 21.61 -8.89
CA ARG A 308 -14.82 22.43 -10.08
C ARG A 308 -13.33 22.46 -10.39
N GLY A 309 -12.47 22.50 -9.38
CA GLY A 309 -11.03 22.76 -9.51
C GLY A 309 -10.20 21.57 -10.03
N MET A 310 -10.49 20.33 -9.61
CA MET A 310 -9.72 19.15 -10.05
C MET A 310 -10.05 18.70 -11.48
N GLY A 311 -11.24 19.04 -11.98
CA GLY A 311 -11.72 18.66 -13.31
C GLY A 311 -11.26 19.57 -14.44
N GLN A 312 -10.93 20.84 -14.16
CA GLN A 312 -10.50 21.79 -15.19
C GLN A 312 -9.09 21.46 -15.71
N GLY A 313 -8.96 21.21 -17.02
CA GLY A 313 -7.67 21.22 -17.71
C GLY A 313 -7.23 19.95 -18.45
N GLY A 314 -8.10 19.23 -19.18
CA GLY A 314 -7.64 18.41 -20.31
C GLY A 314 -8.47 17.16 -20.66
N GLY A 315 -8.95 17.11 -21.90
CA GLY A 315 -8.98 15.95 -22.82
C GLY A 315 -9.66 14.62 -22.47
N GLY A 316 -10.17 14.41 -21.26
CA GLY A 316 -10.88 13.19 -20.87
C GLY A 316 -12.00 13.49 -19.86
N GLY A 317 -12.92 12.53 -19.65
CA GLY A 317 -14.02 12.69 -18.70
C GLY A 317 -13.52 13.12 -17.31
N SER A 318 -14.12 14.18 -16.75
CA SER A 318 -13.70 14.83 -15.51
C SER A 318 -13.49 13.85 -14.35
N ALA A 319 -14.36 12.83 -14.25
CA ALA A 319 -14.29 11.80 -13.22
C ALA A 319 -13.06 10.88 -13.36
N GLU A 320 -12.69 10.43 -14.57
CA GLU A 320 -11.57 9.50 -14.77
C GLU A 320 -10.24 10.13 -14.36
N ARG A 321 -10.06 11.42 -14.68
CA ARG A 321 -8.89 12.19 -14.26
C ARG A 321 -8.83 12.31 -12.74
N PHE A 322 -9.97 12.62 -12.12
CA PHE A 322 -10.06 12.76 -10.68
C PHE A 322 -9.71 11.46 -9.92
N PHE A 323 -10.27 10.32 -10.32
CA PHE A 323 -9.93 9.03 -9.69
C PHE A 323 -8.46 8.68 -9.85
N ARG A 324 -7.85 9.03 -10.98
CA ARG A 324 -6.40 8.86 -11.20
C ARG A 324 -5.58 9.64 -10.19
N VAL A 325 -5.91 10.92 -9.97
CA VAL A 325 -5.24 11.78 -8.98
C VAL A 325 -5.35 11.20 -7.57
N LEU A 326 -6.54 10.74 -7.16
CA LEU A 326 -6.74 10.10 -5.85
C LEU A 326 -6.01 8.76 -5.72
N ILE A 327 -5.99 7.95 -6.78
CA ILE A 327 -5.28 6.67 -6.77
C ILE A 327 -3.78 6.94 -6.57
N ASP A 328 -3.22 7.92 -7.28
CA ASP A 328 -1.83 8.33 -7.11
C ASP A 328 -1.55 8.90 -5.70
N GLU A 329 -2.49 9.65 -5.13
CA GLU A 329 -2.42 10.17 -3.77
C GLU A 329 -2.35 9.03 -2.73
N LEU A 330 -3.29 8.09 -2.78
CA LEU A 330 -3.30 6.93 -1.88
C LEU A 330 -2.09 6.02 -2.13
N TRP A 331 -1.53 6.04 -3.33
CA TRP A 331 -0.29 5.34 -3.64
C TRP A 331 0.90 5.96 -2.91
N PHE A 332 1.03 7.30 -2.92
CA PHE A 332 2.02 7.99 -2.08
C PHE A 332 1.84 7.66 -0.61
N ALA A 333 0.60 7.68 -0.11
CA ALA A 333 0.31 7.31 1.27
C ALA A 333 0.72 5.85 1.57
N SER A 334 0.31 4.90 0.73
CA SER A 334 0.68 3.50 0.88
C SER A 334 2.20 3.33 0.88
N ASP A 335 2.91 3.90 -0.07
CA ASP A 335 4.37 3.79 -0.13
C ASP A 335 5.07 4.47 1.06
N PHE A 336 4.52 5.54 1.62
CA PHE A 336 5.05 6.16 2.84
C PHE A 336 4.94 5.22 4.06
N TYR A 337 3.78 4.60 4.26
CA TYR A 337 3.55 3.71 5.40
C TYR A 337 4.18 2.33 5.22
N TYR A 338 4.27 1.86 3.98
CA TYR A 338 4.51 0.47 3.67
C TYR A 338 5.73 0.20 2.78
N SER A 339 6.41 1.21 2.27
CA SER A 339 7.57 1.03 1.40
C SER A 339 8.80 1.76 1.97
N PRO A 340 9.99 1.14 1.94
CA PRO A 340 11.24 1.84 2.27
C PRO A 340 11.61 2.93 1.24
N ILE A 341 10.93 2.94 0.09
CA ILE A 341 11.25 3.74 -1.10
C ILE A 341 11.05 5.26 -0.87
N SER A 342 10.17 5.65 0.06
CA SER A 342 9.91 7.08 0.34
C SER A 342 11.10 7.81 1.00
N LEU A 343 12.07 7.06 1.53
CA LEU A 343 13.12 7.59 2.42
C LEU A 343 14.45 7.84 1.68
N SER A 344 14.75 7.10 0.61
CA SER A 344 15.94 7.35 -0.23
C SER A 344 15.76 8.56 -1.15
N SER A 345 14.53 8.84 -1.60
CA SER A 345 14.25 9.86 -2.63
C SER A 345 14.45 11.32 -2.21
N PHE A 346 14.37 11.67 -0.92
CA PHE A 346 14.31 13.09 -0.52
C PHE A 346 15.65 13.71 -0.10
N SER A 347 16.65 12.90 0.25
CA SER A 347 18.03 13.34 0.36
C SER A 347 18.76 12.87 -0.90
N GLY A 348 18.79 13.72 -1.94
CA GLY A 348 19.31 13.35 -3.26
C GLY A 348 20.67 12.65 -3.23
N TRP A 349 21.55 13.03 -2.30
CA TRP A 349 22.84 12.37 -2.08
C TRP A 349 22.73 10.97 -1.45
N CYS A 350 21.83 10.77 -0.48
CA CYS A 350 21.59 9.44 0.10
C CYS A 350 20.99 8.48 -0.94
N ALA A 351 20.13 8.96 -1.83
CA ALA A 351 19.61 8.17 -2.95
C ALA A 351 20.78 7.70 -3.83
N VAL A 352 21.60 8.63 -4.32
CA VAL A 352 22.75 8.32 -5.18
C VAL A 352 23.70 7.32 -4.50
N LEU A 353 24.04 7.53 -3.23
CA LEU A 353 24.88 6.61 -2.47
C LEU A 353 24.25 5.22 -2.30
N ASN A 354 22.94 5.12 -2.10
CA ASN A 354 22.25 3.83 -2.00
C ASN A 354 22.30 3.06 -3.33
N HIS A 355 22.15 3.77 -4.46
CA HIS A 355 22.27 3.17 -5.80
C HIS A 355 23.71 2.73 -6.07
N LEU A 356 24.70 3.55 -5.70
CA LEU A 356 26.12 3.21 -5.81
C LEU A 356 26.47 1.96 -4.99
N PHE A 357 26.05 1.90 -3.72
CA PHE A 357 26.26 0.70 -2.90
C PHE A 357 25.54 -0.52 -3.47
N SER A 358 24.32 -0.38 -3.97
CA SER A 358 23.58 -1.50 -4.59
C SER A 358 24.31 -2.02 -5.84
N ALA A 359 24.80 -1.12 -6.70
CA ALA A 359 25.61 -1.49 -7.86
C ALA A 359 26.93 -2.17 -7.47
N LEU A 360 27.62 -1.65 -6.45
CA LEU A 360 28.85 -2.25 -5.93
C LEU A 360 28.59 -3.63 -5.30
N ILE A 361 27.43 -3.86 -4.66
CA ILE A 361 27.05 -5.18 -4.13
C ILE A 361 26.83 -6.16 -5.28
N VAL A 362 26.19 -5.75 -6.38
CA VAL A 362 26.02 -6.60 -7.57
C VAL A 362 27.38 -6.99 -8.15
N VAL A 363 28.29 -6.03 -8.33
CA VAL A 363 29.66 -6.30 -8.79
C VAL A 363 30.41 -7.19 -7.80
N GLY A 364 30.27 -6.94 -6.50
CA GLY A 364 30.85 -7.73 -5.42
C GLY A 364 30.36 -9.18 -5.42
N ALA A 365 29.05 -9.41 -5.59
CA ALA A 365 28.48 -10.75 -5.66
C ALA A 365 28.99 -11.54 -6.88
N VAL A 366 29.07 -10.88 -8.04
CA VAL A 366 29.60 -11.50 -9.28
C VAL A 366 31.09 -11.82 -9.13
N THR A 367 31.90 -10.89 -8.61
CA THR A 367 33.34 -11.08 -8.39
C THR A 367 33.63 -12.17 -7.36
N VAL A 368 32.92 -12.18 -6.22
CA VAL A 368 33.04 -13.24 -5.20
C VAL A 368 32.63 -14.60 -5.78
N GLY A 369 31.52 -14.67 -6.52
CA GLY A 369 31.10 -15.90 -7.21
C GLY A 369 32.16 -16.42 -8.20
N TRP A 370 32.78 -15.51 -8.96
CA TRP A 370 33.87 -15.83 -9.88
C TRP A 370 35.12 -16.35 -9.15
N ILE A 371 35.50 -15.71 -8.03
CA ILE A 371 36.62 -16.16 -7.18
C ILE A 371 36.36 -17.57 -6.63
N TYR A 372 35.15 -17.82 -6.13
CA TYR A 372 34.79 -19.12 -5.57
C TYR A 372 34.81 -20.23 -6.63
N ARG A 373 34.44 -19.91 -7.88
CA ARG A 373 34.53 -20.83 -9.02
C ARG A 373 35.98 -21.09 -9.44
N THR A 374 36.76 -20.04 -9.69
CA THR A 374 38.16 -20.17 -10.17
C THR A 374 39.07 -20.84 -9.16
N LYS A 375 38.85 -20.58 -7.88
CA LYS A 375 39.58 -21.22 -6.80
C LYS A 375 38.97 -22.56 -6.37
N GLN A 376 38.02 -23.13 -7.12
CA GLN A 376 37.45 -24.46 -6.90
C GLN A 376 36.99 -24.67 -5.44
N VAL A 377 36.41 -23.63 -4.83
CA VAL A 377 35.83 -23.67 -3.47
C VAL A 377 34.49 -24.39 -3.50
N VAL A 378 33.80 -24.27 -4.63
CA VAL A 378 32.51 -24.89 -4.90
C VAL A 378 32.62 -25.60 -6.23
N ILE A 379 32.57 -26.93 -6.20
CA ILE A 379 32.77 -27.78 -7.38
C ILE A 379 31.42 -28.39 -7.76
N PHE A 380 31.11 -28.40 -9.06
CA PHE A 380 29.98 -29.14 -9.60
C PHE A 380 30.41 -30.60 -9.82
N ASP A 381 30.53 -31.36 -8.73
CA ASP A 381 30.87 -32.78 -8.78
C ASP A 381 30.00 -33.56 -7.78
N GLY A 382 29.46 -34.70 -8.21
CA GLY A 382 28.48 -35.57 -7.52
C GLY A 382 27.86 -35.03 -6.23
N SER A 383 28.49 -35.33 -5.09
CA SER A 383 28.01 -35.00 -3.73
C SER A 383 28.06 -33.51 -3.36
N GLN A 384 28.82 -32.68 -4.09
CA GLN A 384 28.93 -31.24 -3.87
C GLN A 384 28.08 -30.39 -4.84
N ALA A 385 27.45 -31.01 -5.85
CA ALA A 385 26.57 -30.31 -6.80
C ALA A 385 25.44 -29.54 -6.09
N PHE A 386 24.92 -30.06 -4.98
CA PHE A 386 23.92 -29.37 -4.16
C PHE A 386 24.43 -28.05 -3.56
N TYR A 387 25.66 -28.02 -3.02
CA TYR A 387 26.27 -26.80 -2.48
C TYR A 387 26.50 -25.74 -3.55
N TYR A 388 26.86 -26.18 -4.76
CA TYR A 388 26.96 -25.32 -5.94
C TYR A 388 25.62 -24.67 -6.26
N ILE A 389 24.55 -25.45 -6.35
CA ILE A 389 23.20 -24.95 -6.65
C ILE A 389 22.77 -23.91 -5.62
N VAL A 390 22.90 -24.21 -4.31
CA VAL A 390 22.49 -23.28 -3.25
C VAL A 390 23.28 -21.97 -3.30
N THR A 391 24.60 -22.04 -3.52
CA THR A 391 25.46 -20.85 -3.62
C THR A 391 25.07 -19.97 -4.81
N VAL A 392 24.81 -20.58 -5.98
CA VAL A 392 24.37 -19.86 -7.18
C VAL A 392 23.00 -19.23 -6.96
N VAL A 393 22.04 -19.96 -6.36
CA VAL A 393 20.72 -19.43 -6.04
C VAL A 393 20.81 -18.23 -5.09
N LEU A 394 21.65 -18.28 -4.05
CA LEU A 394 21.84 -17.16 -3.12
C LEU A 394 22.46 -15.94 -3.81
N LEU A 395 23.51 -16.13 -4.62
CA LEU A 395 24.14 -15.05 -5.38
C LEU A 395 23.17 -14.41 -6.37
N LEU A 396 22.43 -15.22 -7.14
CA LEU A 396 21.40 -14.72 -8.06
C LEU A 396 20.28 -14.00 -7.32
N SER A 397 19.89 -14.47 -6.14
CA SER A 397 18.88 -13.82 -5.31
C SER A 397 19.33 -12.45 -4.83
N VAL A 398 20.58 -12.30 -4.38
CA VAL A 398 21.17 -11.00 -4.03
C VAL A 398 21.18 -10.06 -5.23
N VAL A 399 21.71 -10.52 -6.37
CA VAL A 399 21.76 -9.71 -7.60
C VAL A 399 20.35 -9.28 -8.03
N PHE A 400 19.39 -10.20 -8.05
CA PHE A 400 18.00 -9.90 -8.38
C PHE A 400 17.38 -8.90 -7.41
N ILE A 401 17.58 -9.08 -6.09
CA ILE A 401 17.05 -8.19 -5.06
C ILE A 401 17.60 -6.77 -5.20
N GLU A 402 18.90 -6.63 -5.44
CA GLU A 402 19.61 -5.36 -5.57
C GLU A 402 19.23 -4.63 -6.87
N ILE A 403 19.16 -5.35 -8.00
CA ILE A 403 18.67 -4.81 -9.27
C ILE A 403 17.21 -4.39 -9.13
N TRP A 404 16.36 -5.22 -8.50
CA TRP A 404 14.96 -4.89 -8.29
C TRP A 404 14.78 -3.67 -7.38
N GLU A 405 15.64 -3.48 -6.38
CA GLU A 405 15.62 -2.28 -5.53
C GLU A 405 15.91 -1.02 -6.37
N ILE A 406 16.95 -1.04 -7.21
CA ILE A 406 17.29 0.06 -8.11
C ILE A 406 16.13 0.36 -9.07
N VAL A 407 15.59 -0.68 -9.72
CA VAL A 407 14.47 -0.52 -10.65
C VAL A 407 13.25 0.03 -9.91
N ALA A 408 12.89 -0.51 -8.75
CA ALA A 408 11.72 -0.06 -8.00
C ALA A 408 11.87 1.39 -7.50
N ASP A 409 13.06 1.81 -7.07
CA ASP A 409 13.32 3.18 -6.63
C ASP A 409 13.25 4.16 -7.82
N VAL A 410 13.98 3.90 -8.90
CA VAL A 410 13.97 4.74 -10.13
C VAL A 410 12.58 4.82 -10.78
N CYS A 411 11.79 3.76 -10.72
CA CYS A 411 10.43 3.73 -11.27
C CYS A 411 9.36 4.37 -10.36
N SER A 412 9.71 4.72 -9.12
CA SER A 412 8.74 5.18 -8.13
C SER A 412 8.15 6.55 -8.48
N ASN A 413 6.87 6.79 -8.15
CA ASN A 413 6.34 8.15 -8.24
C ASN A 413 7.06 9.10 -7.26
N TRP A 414 7.69 8.59 -6.20
CA TRP A 414 8.50 9.39 -5.26
C TRP A 414 9.76 9.97 -5.93
N THR A 415 10.50 9.17 -6.70
CA THR A 415 11.68 9.65 -7.44
C THR A 415 11.27 10.61 -8.55
N LYS A 416 10.18 10.32 -9.27
CA LYS A 416 9.61 11.26 -10.26
C LYS A 416 9.27 12.60 -9.63
N MET A 417 8.61 12.59 -8.47
CA MET A 417 8.29 13.82 -7.74
C MET A 417 9.52 14.56 -7.24
N ALA A 418 10.55 13.86 -6.77
CA ALA A 418 11.82 14.47 -6.37
C ALA A 418 12.52 15.14 -7.55
N LEU A 419 12.59 14.47 -8.70
CA LEU A 419 13.16 15.01 -9.95
C LEU A 419 12.35 16.19 -10.47
N LEU A 420 11.02 16.09 -10.46
CA LEU A 420 10.12 17.16 -10.90
C LEU A 420 10.22 18.38 -9.99
N ALA A 421 10.25 18.18 -8.67
CA ALA A 421 10.47 19.26 -7.71
C ALA A 421 11.83 19.93 -7.91
N HIS A 422 12.89 19.17 -8.18
CA HIS A 422 14.21 19.72 -8.46
C HIS A 422 14.23 20.53 -9.77
N TYR A 423 13.55 20.03 -10.81
CA TYR A 423 13.35 20.77 -12.07
C TYR A 423 12.62 22.11 -11.85
N ILE A 424 11.54 22.13 -11.07
CA ILE A 424 10.76 23.35 -10.79
C ILE A 424 11.57 24.38 -9.98
N ARG A 425 12.41 23.91 -9.04
CA ARG A 425 13.29 24.78 -8.25
C ARG A 425 14.39 25.42 -9.09
N HIS A 426 14.98 24.65 -10.00
CA HIS A 426 16.08 25.08 -10.85
C HIS A 426 15.65 25.19 -12.32
N ASP A 427 14.61 25.97 -12.61
CA ASP A 427 14.09 26.11 -13.98
C ASP A 427 15.15 26.73 -14.94
N SER A 428 15.98 27.67 -14.46
CA SER A 428 16.91 28.41 -15.32
C SER A 428 18.13 27.62 -15.83
N PRO A 429 18.82 26.74 -15.06
CA PRO A 429 19.96 25.98 -15.57
C PRO A 429 19.51 24.78 -16.41
N TRP A 430 18.34 24.20 -16.12
CA TRP A 430 17.87 22.97 -16.78
C TRP A 430 17.36 23.23 -18.20
N ARG A 431 16.76 24.39 -18.47
CA ARG A 431 16.42 24.83 -19.84
C ARG A 431 17.64 25.06 -20.74
N ARG A 432 18.80 25.35 -20.15
CA ARG A 432 20.04 25.64 -20.90
C ARG A 432 20.64 24.39 -21.56
N PHE A 433 20.41 23.20 -20.99
CA PHE A 433 20.95 21.94 -21.49
C PHE A 433 19.85 21.03 -22.05
N ARG A 434 19.59 21.12 -23.36
CA ARG A 434 18.59 20.29 -24.07
C ARG A 434 18.74 18.79 -23.83
N PHE A 435 19.98 18.28 -23.74
CA PHE A 435 20.23 16.86 -23.47
C PHE A 435 19.68 16.41 -22.11
N VAL A 436 19.83 17.24 -21.06
CA VAL A 436 19.32 16.95 -19.72
C VAL A 436 17.79 16.97 -19.71
N HIS A 437 17.19 17.91 -20.43
CA HIS A 437 15.73 17.98 -20.60
C HIS A 437 15.18 16.75 -21.33
N SER A 438 15.85 16.29 -22.40
CA SER A 438 15.46 15.07 -23.12
C SER A 438 15.67 13.80 -22.30
N ALA A 439 16.74 13.71 -21.51
CA ALA A 439 17.00 12.59 -20.61
C ALA A 439 15.95 12.51 -19.48
N LEU A 440 15.63 13.64 -18.84
CA LEU A 440 14.57 13.73 -17.83
C LEU A 440 13.22 13.32 -18.41
N ASP A 441 12.89 13.84 -19.60
CA ASP A 441 11.65 13.51 -20.28
C ASP A 441 11.56 12.02 -20.63
N ALA A 442 12.67 11.41 -21.06
CA ALA A 442 12.77 9.96 -21.33
C ALA A 442 12.61 9.13 -20.05
N VAL A 443 13.26 9.50 -18.94
CA VAL A 443 13.11 8.81 -17.63
C VAL A 443 11.66 8.89 -17.14
N LEU A 444 11.01 10.05 -17.28
CA LEU A 444 9.59 10.23 -16.94
C LEU A 444 8.65 9.47 -17.89
N ARG A 445 9.04 9.21 -19.17
CA ARG A 445 8.26 8.36 -20.12
C ARG A 445 8.38 6.88 -19.81
N TRP A 446 9.60 6.40 -19.57
CA TRP A 446 9.96 5.00 -19.71
C TRP A 446 9.35 4.12 -18.62
N PHE A 447 9.18 4.68 -17.42
CA PHE A 447 8.72 3.93 -16.27
C PHE A 447 7.27 4.30 -15.93
N ARG A 448 6.28 3.59 -16.48
CA ARG A 448 4.92 3.66 -15.93
C ARG A 448 4.93 3.03 -14.53
N PRO A 449 4.32 3.68 -13.52
CA PRO A 449 4.23 3.08 -12.19
C PRO A 449 3.48 1.76 -12.31
N ALA A 450 3.98 0.71 -11.65
CA ALA A 450 3.29 -0.57 -11.61
C ALA A 450 1.88 -0.35 -11.01
N ARG A 451 0.82 -0.71 -11.76
CA ARG A 451 -0.56 -0.61 -11.27
C ARG A 451 -0.72 -1.51 -10.05
N ARG A 452 -0.60 -0.93 -8.85
CA ARG A 452 -0.75 -1.63 -7.57
C ARG A 452 -2.17 -1.56 -7.03
N TRP A 453 -2.89 -0.47 -7.32
CA TRP A 453 -4.33 -0.38 -7.06
C TRP A 453 -5.05 -1.31 -8.04
N ARG A 454 -5.93 -2.17 -7.53
CA ARG A 454 -6.76 -3.00 -8.39
C ARG A 454 -7.91 -2.13 -8.87
N ASP A 455 -8.06 -1.98 -10.20
CA ASP A 455 -9.22 -1.33 -10.85
C ASP A 455 -10.52 -2.17 -10.67
N LYS A 456 -10.62 -2.87 -9.53
CA LYS A 456 -11.60 -3.89 -9.23
C LYS A 456 -12.11 -3.69 -7.81
N ILE A 457 -13.42 -3.68 -7.62
CA ILE A 457 -14.08 -3.64 -6.30
C ILE A 457 -14.52 -5.03 -5.86
N GLY A 458 -14.45 -5.31 -4.55
CA GLY A 458 -14.93 -6.57 -3.99
C GLY A 458 -16.44 -6.73 -4.18
N GLN A 459 -16.90 -7.96 -4.41
CA GLN A 459 -18.32 -8.26 -4.63
C GLN A 459 -18.73 -9.45 -3.76
N ASN A 460 -19.86 -9.32 -3.07
CA ASN A 460 -20.43 -10.36 -2.23
C ASN A 460 -21.97 -10.32 -2.28
N SER A 461 -22.59 -11.48 -2.13
CA SER A 461 -24.04 -11.60 -1.95
C SER A 461 -24.36 -12.49 -0.76
N VAL A 462 -25.16 -11.97 0.18
CA VAL A 462 -25.62 -12.71 1.37
C VAL A 462 -26.52 -13.88 0.96
N LEU A 463 -27.28 -13.71 -0.13
CA LEU A 463 -28.21 -14.71 -0.67
C LEU A 463 -27.52 -15.83 -1.46
N GLU A 464 -26.22 -15.70 -1.78
CA GLU A 464 -25.42 -16.70 -2.49
C GLU A 464 -24.18 -17.16 -1.70
N PRO A 465 -24.34 -17.93 -0.61
CA PRO A 465 -23.25 -18.30 0.28
C PRO A 465 -22.13 -19.14 -0.37
N ARG A 466 -22.32 -19.70 -1.59
CA ARG A 466 -21.32 -20.52 -2.30
C ARG A 466 -20.19 -19.73 -2.96
N ARG A 467 -20.38 -18.45 -3.32
CA ARG A 467 -19.27 -17.60 -3.79
C ARG A 467 -18.22 -17.37 -2.68
N PHE A 468 -18.57 -17.69 -1.44
CA PHE A 468 -17.75 -17.51 -0.26
C PHE A 468 -17.24 -18.86 0.30
N ARG A 469 -16.21 -19.45 -0.32
CA ARG A 469 -15.46 -20.56 0.30
C ARG A 469 -14.12 -20.06 0.81
N LYS A 470 -13.98 -20.02 2.13
CA LYS A 470 -12.69 -19.91 2.82
C LYS A 470 -11.95 -21.24 2.59
N ARG A 471 -10.88 -21.26 1.78
CA ARG A 471 -9.95 -22.39 1.81
C ARG A 471 -9.11 -22.23 3.08
N ASN A 472 -9.23 -23.16 4.03
CA ASN A 472 -8.35 -23.17 5.19
C ASN A 472 -6.93 -23.48 4.71
N GLY A 473 -6.02 -22.51 4.82
CA GLY A 473 -4.61 -22.63 4.44
C GLY A 473 -3.87 -21.29 4.54
N PHE A 474 -2.53 -21.34 4.48
CA PHE A 474 -1.61 -20.18 4.55
C PHE A 474 -1.78 -19.16 3.40
N LEU A 475 -2.54 -19.50 2.36
CA LEU A 475 -2.85 -18.67 1.19
C LEU A 475 -4.33 -18.32 1.13
N ALA A 476 -4.87 -17.74 2.21
CA ALA A 476 -6.26 -17.33 2.28
C ALA A 476 -6.50 -16.02 1.50
N GLU A 477 -6.37 -16.04 0.17
CA GLU A 477 -7.04 -15.02 -0.65
C GLU A 477 -8.52 -15.44 -0.70
N LYS A 478 -9.34 -14.76 0.10
CA LYS A 478 -10.79 -14.95 0.05
C LYS A 478 -11.23 -14.56 -1.37
N PHE A 479 -11.75 -15.51 -2.15
CA PHE A 479 -12.23 -15.26 -3.50
C PHE A 479 -13.54 -14.47 -3.43
N TYR A 480 -13.42 -13.15 -3.38
CA TYR A 480 -14.55 -12.26 -3.62
C TYR A 480 -14.68 -12.05 -5.12
N GLY A 481 -15.91 -11.98 -5.63
CA GLY A 481 -16.13 -11.53 -7.00
C GLY A 481 -15.49 -10.14 -7.18
N ARG A 482 -15.12 -9.79 -8.42
CA ARG A 482 -14.54 -8.49 -8.72
C ARG A 482 -15.25 -7.85 -9.89
N ALA A 483 -15.72 -6.62 -9.72
CA ALA A 483 -16.32 -5.79 -10.76
C ALA A 483 -15.39 -4.62 -11.12
N GLY A 484 -15.44 -4.12 -12.35
CA GLY A 484 -14.61 -2.99 -12.81
C GLY A 484 -15.00 -1.68 -12.13
N LEU A 485 -14.04 -1.01 -11.47
CA LEU A 485 -14.28 0.26 -10.79
C LEU A 485 -14.64 1.38 -11.77
N MET A 486 -13.83 1.56 -12.82
CA MET A 486 -13.99 2.64 -13.81
C MET A 486 -15.24 2.47 -14.66
N GLU A 487 -15.63 1.24 -14.97
CA GLU A 487 -16.87 0.92 -15.69
C GLU A 487 -18.09 1.33 -14.85
N SER A 488 -18.10 0.97 -13.56
CA SER A 488 -19.20 1.29 -12.64
C SER A 488 -19.34 2.79 -12.38
N VAL A 489 -18.23 3.53 -12.32
CA VAL A 489 -18.26 4.97 -12.04
C VAL A 489 -18.47 5.82 -13.30
N GLY A 490 -17.88 5.43 -14.44
CA GLY A 490 -18.12 6.11 -15.72
C GLY A 490 -19.58 6.05 -16.15
N GLN A 491 -20.27 4.94 -15.88
CA GLN A 491 -21.71 4.81 -16.11
C GLN A 491 -22.55 5.68 -15.15
N ALA A 492 -22.13 5.83 -13.89
CA ALA A 492 -22.81 6.70 -12.93
C ALA A 492 -22.67 8.20 -13.25
N ASP A 493 -21.54 8.62 -13.84
CA ASP A 493 -21.34 9.99 -14.32
C ASP A 493 -22.18 10.28 -15.59
N ALA A 494 -22.34 9.29 -16.47
CA ALA A 494 -23.20 9.40 -17.64
C ALA A 494 -24.69 9.56 -17.28
N THR A 495 -25.15 8.95 -16.19
CA THR A 495 -26.53 9.10 -15.70
C THR A 495 -26.74 10.39 -14.90
N ALA A 496 -25.70 10.91 -14.23
CA ALA A 496 -25.73 12.20 -13.55
C ALA A 496 -25.75 13.42 -14.50
N ASN A 497 -25.17 13.30 -15.71
CA ASN A 497 -25.09 14.38 -16.69
C ASN A 497 -26.29 14.47 -17.65
N ARG A 498 -27.31 13.61 -17.52
CA ARG A 498 -28.59 13.84 -18.21
C ARG A 498 -29.32 14.98 -17.51
N PRO A 499 -29.85 15.99 -18.21
CA PRO A 499 -30.63 17.05 -17.58
C PRO A 499 -31.87 16.44 -16.94
N VAL A 500 -31.79 16.21 -15.63
CA VAL A 500 -32.90 15.71 -14.82
C VAL A 500 -33.92 16.84 -14.74
N GLY A 501 -35.01 16.73 -15.48
CA GLY A 501 -36.14 17.65 -15.36
C GLY A 501 -36.67 17.67 -13.93
N GLY A 502 -37.12 18.84 -13.46
CA GLY A 502 -37.50 19.09 -12.06
C GLY A 502 -38.58 18.17 -11.46
N ASN A 503 -39.19 17.28 -12.23
CA ASN A 503 -40.09 16.24 -11.73
C ASN A 503 -39.36 15.06 -11.06
N ALA A 504 -38.20 14.62 -11.54
CA ALA A 504 -37.54 13.43 -10.99
C ALA A 504 -36.82 13.69 -9.64
N ASP A 505 -36.26 14.90 -9.43
CA ASP A 505 -35.78 15.31 -8.11
C ASP A 505 -36.94 15.41 -7.11
N ARG A 506 -38.11 15.90 -7.55
CA ARG A 506 -39.31 16.03 -6.71
C ARG A 506 -39.89 14.66 -6.31
N VAL A 507 -39.90 13.70 -7.22
CA VAL A 507 -40.24 12.29 -6.95
C VAL A 507 -39.24 11.68 -5.97
N ARG A 508 -37.93 11.89 -6.16
CA ARG A 508 -36.86 11.40 -5.27
C ARG A 508 -37.07 11.83 -3.81
N TYR A 509 -37.32 13.11 -3.53
CA TYR A 509 -37.55 13.59 -2.15
C TYR A 509 -38.86 13.08 -1.54
N SER A 510 -39.93 12.96 -2.33
CA SER A 510 -41.20 12.42 -1.84
C SER A 510 -41.14 10.92 -1.53
N SER A 511 -40.44 10.14 -2.36
CA SER A 511 -40.28 8.70 -2.17
C SER A 511 -39.38 8.39 -0.98
N LEU A 512 -38.31 9.17 -0.74
CA LEU A 512 -37.42 9.01 0.42
C LEU A 512 -38.16 9.13 1.77
N ARG A 513 -39.19 9.98 1.87
CA ARG A 513 -40.07 10.04 3.07
C ARG A 513 -40.93 8.78 3.25
N ARG A 514 -41.24 8.07 2.16
CA ARG A 514 -42.09 6.86 2.12
C ARG A 514 -41.32 5.56 2.41
N PHE A 515 -39.99 5.57 2.22
CA PHE A 515 -39.06 4.48 2.59
C PHE A 515 -38.41 4.66 3.98
N GLN A 516 -39.13 5.24 4.96
CA GLN A 516 -38.65 5.28 6.35
C GLN A 516 -38.71 3.89 6.98
N PHE A 517 -37.56 3.22 7.00
CA PHE A 517 -37.32 2.00 7.77
C PHE A 517 -36.35 2.32 8.91
N GLU A 518 -36.71 1.92 10.13
CA GLU A 518 -35.85 2.06 11.30
C GLU A 518 -34.92 0.85 11.43
N PHE A 519 -33.62 1.09 11.30
CA PHE A 519 -32.59 0.09 11.45
C PHE A 519 -31.81 0.33 12.74
N ASP A 520 -31.55 -0.75 13.47
CA ASP A 520 -30.83 -0.70 14.75
C ASP A 520 -29.35 -0.34 14.53
N THR A 521 -28.80 -0.67 13.35
CA THR A 521 -27.40 -0.44 12.98
C THR A 521 -27.22 -0.14 11.49
N VAL A 522 -26.06 0.41 11.12
CA VAL A 522 -25.73 0.66 9.71
C VAL A 522 -25.60 -0.65 8.93
N THR A 523 -25.10 -1.69 9.56
CA THR A 523 -24.96 -3.02 8.97
C THR A 523 -26.32 -3.66 8.70
N ASP A 524 -27.29 -3.53 9.61
CA ASP A 524 -28.64 -4.02 9.37
C ASP A 524 -29.27 -3.31 8.16
N LYS A 525 -29.07 -1.98 8.05
CA LYS A 525 -29.47 -1.21 6.88
C LYS A 525 -28.81 -1.73 5.60
N ILE A 526 -27.48 -1.90 5.58
CA ILE A 526 -26.76 -2.43 4.41
C ILE A 526 -27.29 -3.81 4.02
N LEU A 527 -27.46 -4.72 4.99
CA LEU A 527 -27.89 -6.08 4.72
C LEU A 527 -29.34 -6.13 4.20
N ALA A 528 -30.26 -5.35 4.78
CA ALA A 528 -31.66 -5.33 4.38
C ALA A 528 -31.82 -4.78 2.95
N TRP A 529 -31.19 -3.64 2.68
CA TRP A 529 -31.20 -3.05 1.33
C TRP A 529 -30.47 -3.93 0.31
N HIS A 530 -29.40 -4.62 0.71
CA HIS A 530 -28.71 -5.57 -0.17
C HIS A 530 -29.59 -6.76 -0.54
N VAL A 531 -30.30 -7.34 0.43
CA VAL A 531 -31.29 -8.39 0.20
C VAL A 531 -32.38 -7.87 -0.74
N ALA A 532 -32.93 -6.68 -0.48
CA ALA A 532 -33.94 -6.08 -1.33
C ALA A 532 -33.48 -5.88 -2.78
N THR A 533 -32.29 -5.30 -2.96
CA THR A 533 -31.69 -5.08 -4.29
C THR A 533 -31.48 -6.39 -5.03
N ARG A 534 -31.01 -7.44 -4.34
CA ARG A 534 -30.78 -8.74 -4.97
C ARG A 534 -32.09 -9.44 -5.35
N LEU A 535 -33.11 -9.35 -4.51
CA LEU A 535 -34.43 -9.89 -4.80
C LEU A 535 -35.06 -9.17 -6.00
N PHE A 536 -34.97 -7.83 -6.03
CA PHE A 536 -35.43 -7.03 -7.16
C PHE A 536 -34.69 -7.38 -8.46
N GLU A 537 -33.37 -7.62 -8.39
CA GLU A 537 -32.56 -8.08 -9.53
C GLU A 537 -33.00 -9.43 -10.10
N ILE A 538 -33.36 -10.38 -9.23
CA ILE A 538 -33.81 -11.71 -9.63
C ILE A 538 -35.20 -11.64 -10.28
N THR A 539 -36.10 -10.81 -9.75
CA THR A 539 -37.48 -10.68 -10.26
C THR A 539 -37.54 -9.84 -11.55
N HIS A 540 -36.65 -8.86 -11.70
CA HIS A 540 -36.63 -7.90 -12.83
C HIS A 540 -35.35 -8.08 -13.67
N ALA A 541 -35.09 -9.32 -14.09
CA ALA A 541 -33.86 -9.72 -14.76
C ALA A 541 -33.75 -9.21 -16.22
N ARG A 542 -34.86 -8.77 -16.82
CA ARG A 542 -35.00 -8.59 -18.29
C ARG A 542 -34.50 -7.23 -18.83
N THR A 543 -34.35 -6.21 -18.00
CA THR A 543 -33.81 -4.91 -18.44
C THR A 543 -32.33 -4.76 -18.04
N SER A 544 -31.54 -4.08 -18.88
CA SER A 544 -30.13 -3.78 -18.66
C SER A 544 -29.85 -2.26 -18.69
N PRO A 545 -30.50 -1.44 -17.86
CA PRO A 545 -30.12 -0.03 -17.73
C PRO A 545 -28.78 0.08 -16.99
N ASP A 546 -27.95 1.06 -17.35
CA ASP A 546 -26.68 1.37 -16.67
C ASP A 546 -26.87 1.50 -15.14
N ASN A 547 -28.02 2.03 -14.70
CA ASN A 547 -28.38 2.15 -13.28
C ASN A 547 -28.46 0.81 -12.54
N LYS A 548 -28.92 -0.26 -13.19
CA LYS A 548 -28.98 -1.60 -12.60
C LYS A 548 -27.58 -2.12 -12.29
N ILE A 549 -26.63 -1.92 -13.20
CA ILE A 549 -25.23 -2.31 -13.02
C ILE A 549 -24.64 -1.57 -11.81
N VAL A 550 -24.82 -0.25 -11.76
CA VAL A 550 -24.33 0.58 -10.64
C VAL A 550 -24.94 0.14 -9.31
N ALA A 551 -26.27 -0.01 -9.24
CA ALA A 551 -26.98 -0.42 -8.03
C ALA A 551 -26.50 -1.79 -7.52
N CYS A 552 -26.43 -2.79 -8.41
CA CYS A 552 -25.97 -4.14 -8.05
C CYS A 552 -24.50 -4.15 -7.61
N HIS A 553 -23.60 -3.48 -8.36
CA HIS A 553 -22.17 -3.45 -8.02
C HIS A 553 -21.91 -2.77 -6.67
N LEU A 554 -22.58 -1.65 -6.38
CA LEU A 554 -22.43 -0.96 -5.10
C LEU A 554 -23.08 -1.72 -3.94
N SER A 555 -24.25 -2.32 -4.16
CA SER A 555 -24.91 -3.23 -3.20
C SER A 555 -24.00 -4.38 -2.80
N TYR A 556 -23.43 -5.06 -3.79
CA TYR A 556 -22.52 -6.18 -3.59
C TYR A 556 -21.19 -5.76 -2.95
N TYR A 557 -20.73 -4.54 -3.24
CA TYR A 557 -19.56 -3.97 -2.58
C TYR A 557 -19.83 -3.66 -1.10
N CYS A 558 -20.98 -3.08 -0.75
CA CYS A 558 -21.34 -2.82 0.64
C CYS A 558 -21.52 -4.14 1.43
N ALA A 559 -22.14 -5.15 0.83
CA ALA A 559 -22.22 -6.49 1.42
C ALA A 559 -20.84 -7.16 1.55
N TYR A 560 -19.90 -6.85 0.65
CA TYR A 560 -18.51 -7.26 0.77
C TYR A 560 -17.84 -6.60 1.96
N LEU A 561 -18.00 -5.28 2.14
CA LEU A 561 -17.44 -4.56 3.29
C LEU A 561 -17.89 -5.17 4.61
N VAL A 562 -19.19 -5.45 4.75
CA VAL A 562 -19.77 -6.09 5.95
C VAL A 562 -19.14 -7.47 6.23
N ALA A 563 -18.92 -8.27 5.18
CA ALA A 563 -18.41 -9.63 5.32
C ALA A 563 -16.88 -9.72 5.50
N ALA A 564 -16.16 -8.78 4.89
CA ALA A 564 -14.73 -8.90 4.60
C ALA A 564 -13.87 -7.87 5.31
N VAL A 565 -14.33 -6.62 5.34
CA VAL A 565 -13.59 -5.46 5.81
C VAL A 565 -14.45 -4.62 6.76
N PRO A 566 -15.02 -5.22 7.83
CA PRO A 566 -15.91 -4.51 8.75
C PRO A 566 -15.22 -3.37 9.49
N GLU A 567 -13.88 -3.35 9.46
CA GLU A 567 -13.01 -2.30 10.01
C GLU A 567 -13.23 -0.93 9.36
N LEU A 568 -13.75 -0.89 8.13
CA LEU A 568 -14.02 0.34 7.38
C LEU A 568 -15.47 0.82 7.53
N LEU A 569 -16.30 0.09 8.28
CA LEU A 569 -17.69 0.45 8.48
C LEU A 569 -17.91 1.21 9.80
N PRO A 570 -18.99 2.01 9.88
CA PRO A 570 -19.45 2.70 11.08
C PRO A 570 -19.56 1.88 12.36
N ASP A 571 -20.08 0.67 12.25
CA ASP A 571 -20.41 -0.17 13.40
C ASP A 571 -19.16 -0.88 13.95
N CYS A 572 -19.24 -1.36 15.19
CA CYS A 572 -18.16 -2.13 15.81
C CYS A 572 -17.81 -3.36 14.94
N PRO A 573 -16.54 -3.55 14.51
CA PRO A 573 -16.18 -4.61 13.57
C PRO A 573 -16.52 -6.02 14.05
N ALA A 574 -16.39 -6.27 15.36
CA ALA A 574 -16.74 -7.55 15.98
C ALA A 574 -18.26 -7.80 15.92
N TRP A 575 -19.06 -6.76 16.14
CA TRP A 575 -20.51 -6.84 16.03
C TRP A 575 -20.93 -7.05 14.56
N THR A 576 -20.38 -6.29 13.61
CA THR A 576 -20.67 -6.40 12.17
C THR A 576 -20.40 -7.81 11.67
N GLN A 577 -19.25 -8.38 12.04
CA GLN A 577 -18.87 -9.73 11.64
C GLN A 577 -19.79 -10.80 12.25
N LYS A 578 -20.16 -10.64 13.53
CA LYS A 578 -21.12 -11.53 14.20
C LYS A 578 -22.48 -11.45 13.52
N ARG A 579 -22.94 -10.24 13.20
CA ARG A 579 -24.25 -9.99 12.57
C ARG A 579 -24.33 -10.62 11.18
N TYR A 580 -23.32 -10.38 10.34
CA TYR A 580 -23.23 -11.00 9.02
C TYR A 580 -23.30 -12.53 9.08
N LYS A 581 -22.53 -13.15 9.99
CA LYS A 581 -22.51 -14.61 10.15
C LYS A 581 -23.87 -15.17 10.57
N LYS A 582 -24.61 -14.47 11.44
CA LYS A 582 -25.97 -14.85 11.83
C LYS A 582 -26.89 -14.85 10.61
N VAL A 583 -27.01 -13.71 9.94
CA VAL A 583 -27.89 -13.56 8.75
C VAL A 583 -27.51 -14.57 7.65
N ALA A 584 -26.23 -14.76 7.36
CA ALA A 584 -25.77 -15.74 6.38
C ALA A 584 -26.07 -17.19 6.77
N THR A 585 -26.17 -17.50 8.07
CA THR A 585 -26.57 -18.83 8.56
C THR A 585 -28.07 -19.03 8.41
N ASP A 586 -28.87 -18.01 8.74
CA ASP A 586 -30.33 -18.03 8.59
C ASP A 586 -30.73 -18.19 7.12
N VAL A 587 -30.07 -17.44 6.22
CA VAL A 587 -30.25 -17.59 4.77
C VAL A 587 -29.88 -19.00 4.29
N ARG A 588 -28.75 -19.55 4.75
CA ARG A 588 -28.32 -20.91 4.38
C ARG A 588 -29.30 -21.97 4.89
N ALA A 589 -29.97 -21.74 6.02
CA ALA A 589 -30.94 -22.68 6.56
C ALA A 589 -32.21 -22.77 5.69
N VAL A 590 -32.59 -21.70 4.99
CA VAL A 590 -33.79 -21.66 4.14
C VAL A 590 -33.47 -22.00 2.67
N LEU A 591 -32.42 -21.38 2.11
CA LEU A 591 -32.06 -21.52 0.69
C LEU A 591 -31.06 -22.66 0.41
N GLY A 592 -30.60 -23.35 1.45
CA GLY A 592 -29.53 -24.32 1.34
C GLY A 592 -28.22 -23.71 0.84
N SER A 593 -27.33 -24.57 0.32
CA SER A 593 -26.05 -24.11 -0.25
C SER A 593 -26.17 -23.55 -1.68
N HIS A 594 -27.30 -23.72 -2.36
CA HIS A 594 -27.46 -23.38 -3.78
C HIS A 594 -27.99 -21.96 -4.03
N GLY A 595 -28.54 -21.28 -3.01
CA GLY A 595 -29.14 -19.95 -3.15
C GLY A 595 -30.51 -19.98 -3.85
N ILE A 596 -31.07 -18.81 -4.19
CA ILE A 596 -32.28 -18.72 -5.02
C ILE A 596 -31.87 -19.04 -6.46
N ALA A 597 -32.28 -20.20 -6.98
CA ALA A 597 -32.07 -20.56 -8.37
C ALA A 597 -32.99 -19.72 -9.27
N GLY A 598 -32.44 -19.05 -10.28
CA GLY A 598 -33.16 -18.17 -11.22
C GLY A 598 -34.16 -18.86 -12.16
N GLY A 599 -34.73 -19.99 -11.75
CA GLY A 599 -35.72 -20.76 -12.50
C GLY A 599 -36.78 -21.45 -11.63
N SER A 600 -36.90 -21.08 -10.34
CA SER A 600 -37.99 -21.59 -9.49
C SER A 600 -39.32 -20.90 -9.80
N THR A 601 -40.42 -21.64 -9.70
CA THR A 601 -41.79 -21.12 -9.88
C THR A 601 -42.07 -20.01 -8.88
N ALA A 602 -42.80 -18.95 -9.29
CA ALA A 602 -43.12 -17.79 -8.44
C ALA A 602 -43.66 -18.18 -7.05
N SER A 603 -44.52 -19.20 -6.98
CA SER A 603 -45.08 -19.72 -5.73
C SER A 603 -44.06 -20.37 -4.78
N ALA A 604 -42.99 -20.99 -5.31
CA ALA A 604 -41.92 -21.58 -4.50
C ALA A 604 -40.99 -20.49 -3.94
N SER A 605 -40.80 -19.40 -4.71
CA SER A 605 -40.04 -18.23 -4.27
C SER A 605 -40.74 -17.48 -3.14
N ASP A 606 -42.06 -17.28 -3.21
CA ASP A 606 -42.81 -16.56 -2.16
C ASP A 606 -42.83 -17.29 -0.82
N ALA A 607 -42.94 -18.63 -0.83
CA ALA A 607 -42.85 -19.45 0.36
C ALA A 607 -41.45 -19.38 1.02
N GLN A 608 -40.39 -19.35 0.21
CA GLN A 608 -39.01 -19.19 0.71
C GLN A 608 -38.77 -17.79 1.28
N LEU A 609 -39.32 -16.75 0.67
CA LEU A 609 -39.22 -15.36 1.16
C LEU A 609 -39.93 -15.16 2.49
N SER A 610 -41.10 -15.79 2.65
CA SER A 610 -41.84 -15.79 3.92
C SER A 610 -41.03 -16.47 5.03
N GLN A 611 -40.45 -17.65 4.76
CA GLN A 611 -39.58 -18.35 5.71
C GLN A 611 -38.31 -17.58 6.05
N LEU A 612 -37.74 -16.84 5.10
CA LEU A 612 -36.59 -15.94 5.35
C LEU A 612 -36.97 -14.81 6.31
N GLY A 613 -38.13 -14.18 6.11
CA GLY A 613 -38.63 -13.08 6.95
C GLY A 613 -38.98 -13.49 8.39
N ASP A 614 -39.28 -14.76 8.62
CA ASP A 614 -39.54 -15.29 9.97
C ASP A 614 -38.26 -15.53 10.78
N ARG A 615 -37.13 -15.76 10.08
CA ARG A 615 -35.84 -16.10 10.72
C ARG A 615 -35.11 -14.88 11.27
N ASP A 616 -35.14 -13.76 10.56
CA ASP A 616 -34.40 -12.56 10.93
C ASP A 616 -35.07 -11.27 10.45
N LYS A 617 -35.07 -10.26 11.33
CA LYS A 617 -35.64 -8.92 11.05
C LYS A 617 -35.07 -8.31 9.77
N VAL A 618 -33.76 -8.43 9.52
CA VAL A 618 -33.11 -7.84 8.33
C VAL A 618 -33.62 -8.47 7.03
N LEU A 619 -33.93 -9.76 7.06
CA LEU A 619 -34.48 -10.46 5.89
C LEU A 619 -35.93 -10.03 5.66
N ARG A 620 -36.71 -9.90 6.73
CA ARG A 620 -38.08 -9.37 6.68
C ARG A 620 -38.12 -7.95 6.12
N ASP A 621 -37.26 -7.08 6.63
CA ASP A 621 -37.15 -5.69 6.18
C ASP A 621 -36.72 -5.65 4.71
N GLY A 622 -35.78 -6.51 4.29
CA GLY A 622 -35.38 -6.66 2.90
C GLY A 622 -36.54 -7.03 1.96
N VAL A 623 -37.39 -7.98 2.35
CA VAL A 623 -38.60 -8.35 1.58
C VAL A 623 -39.61 -7.20 1.56
N ALA A 624 -39.82 -6.53 2.69
CA ALA A 624 -40.74 -5.40 2.80
C ALA A 624 -40.30 -4.20 1.93
N ILE A 625 -38.99 -3.94 1.82
CA ILE A 625 -38.45 -2.89 0.92
C ILE A 625 -38.80 -3.21 -0.53
N VAL A 626 -38.68 -4.46 -0.98
CA VAL A 626 -39.03 -4.85 -2.36
C VAL A 626 -40.51 -4.59 -2.63
N GLY A 627 -41.39 -4.98 -1.71
CA GLY A 627 -42.83 -4.70 -1.83
C GLY A 627 -43.09 -3.21 -2.01
N ARG A 628 -42.47 -2.36 -1.19
CA ARG A 628 -42.60 -0.90 -1.32
C ARG A 628 -42.01 -0.33 -2.60
N LEU A 629 -40.92 -0.90 -3.13
CA LEU A 629 -40.35 -0.48 -4.41
C LEU A 629 -41.32 -0.76 -5.56
N VAL A 630 -41.95 -1.94 -5.55
CA VAL A 630 -42.96 -2.33 -6.54
C VAL A 630 -44.20 -1.43 -6.46
N GLU A 631 -44.66 -1.10 -5.25
CA GLU A 631 -45.82 -0.22 -5.04
C GLU A 631 -45.53 1.23 -5.46
N GLU A 632 -44.36 1.78 -5.11
CA GLU A 632 -44.02 3.18 -5.36
C GLU A 632 -43.79 3.47 -6.84
N PHE A 633 -43.18 2.53 -7.55
CA PHE A 633 -42.84 2.65 -8.97
C PHE A 633 -43.82 1.86 -9.86
N ALA A 634 -45.05 1.62 -9.40
CA ALA A 634 -46.07 0.97 -10.21
C ALA A 634 -46.48 1.86 -11.40
N GLU A 635 -46.40 1.32 -12.62
CA GLU A 635 -46.84 1.97 -13.85
C GLU A 635 -47.71 1.00 -14.66
N GLY A 636 -49.01 1.29 -14.77
CA GLY A 636 -49.98 0.40 -15.42
C GLY A 636 -50.11 -0.95 -14.71
N GLU A 637 -49.92 -2.05 -15.44
CA GLU A 637 -49.89 -3.42 -14.89
C GLU A 637 -48.48 -3.89 -14.49
N GLY A 638 -47.46 -3.02 -14.59
CA GLY A 638 -46.05 -3.33 -14.35
C GLY A 638 -45.37 -2.36 -13.39
N VAL A 639 -44.04 -2.46 -13.32
CA VAL A 639 -43.17 -1.57 -12.54
C VAL A 639 -42.32 -0.76 -13.52
N ASP A 640 -42.17 0.54 -13.27
CA ASP A 640 -41.16 1.37 -13.92
C ASP A 640 -39.78 0.96 -13.41
N GLU A 641 -39.20 -0.04 -14.09
CA GLU A 641 -37.89 -0.60 -13.74
C GLU A 641 -36.78 0.46 -13.86
N GLU A 642 -36.88 1.42 -14.79
CA GLU A 642 -35.83 2.43 -14.99
C GLU A 642 -35.75 3.39 -13.80
N LEU A 643 -36.89 3.90 -13.33
CA LEU A 643 -36.96 4.75 -12.14
C LEU A 643 -36.59 3.99 -10.86
N ALA A 644 -37.04 2.73 -10.73
CA ALA A 644 -36.70 1.90 -9.57
C ALA A 644 -35.19 1.62 -9.48
N TRP A 645 -34.55 1.28 -10.61
CA TRP A 645 -33.09 1.08 -10.67
C TRP A 645 -32.33 2.38 -10.44
N GLN A 646 -32.83 3.51 -10.96
CA GLN A 646 -32.23 4.83 -10.70
C GLN A 646 -32.30 5.19 -9.21
N PHE A 647 -33.42 4.92 -8.54
CA PHE A 647 -33.56 5.11 -7.10
C PHE A 647 -32.57 4.26 -6.32
N LEU A 648 -32.44 2.96 -6.65
CA LEU A 648 -31.48 2.07 -6.00
C LEU A 648 -30.03 2.49 -6.24
N ALA A 649 -29.67 2.89 -7.46
CA ALA A 649 -28.32 3.37 -7.78
C ALA A 649 -27.98 4.62 -6.96
N ASN A 650 -28.91 5.57 -6.87
CA ASN A 650 -28.79 6.76 -6.03
C ASN A 650 -28.65 6.40 -4.55
N PHE A 651 -29.53 5.56 -4.02
CA PHE A 651 -29.46 5.10 -2.63
C PHE A 651 -28.09 4.49 -2.30
N TRP A 652 -27.57 3.60 -3.14
CA TRP A 652 -26.29 2.97 -2.90
C TRP A 652 -25.10 3.93 -3.03
N SER A 653 -25.16 4.90 -3.95
CA SER A 653 -24.15 5.95 -4.05
C SER A 653 -24.12 6.82 -2.78
N GLU A 654 -25.28 7.21 -2.26
CA GLU A 654 -25.43 7.94 -1.00
C GLU A 654 -24.96 7.10 0.19
N MET A 655 -25.24 5.80 0.17
CA MET A 655 -24.79 4.88 1.22
C MET A 655 -23.26 4.78 1.26
N VAL A 656 -22.59 4.70 0.10
CA VAL A 656 -21.12 4.70 0.03
C VAL A 656 -20.54 6.02 0.55
N ILE A 657 -21.11 7.16 0.15
CA ILE A 657 -20.72 8.49 0.66
C ILE A 657 -20.95 8.59 2.17
N TYR A 658 -22.00 7.97 2.70
CA TYR A 658 -22.30 7.97 4.13
C TYR A 658 -21.33 7.10 4.94
N VAL A 659 -20.95 5.91 4.46
CA VAL A 659 -20.04 5.01 5.21
C VAL A 659 -18.58 5.45 5.11
N ALA A 660 -18.21 6.21 4.08
CA ALA A 660 -16.81 6.57 3.84
C ALA A 660 -16.17 7.44 4.93
N PRO A 661 -16.81 8.50 5.48
CA PRO A 661 -16.25 9.27 6.59
C PRO A 661 -16.08 8.41 7.84
N SER A 662 -14.82 8.12 8.16
CA SER A 662 -14.44 7.23 9.25
C SER A 662 -13.50 7.89 10.24
N GLU A 663 -13.72 7.60 11.52
CA GLU A 663 -12.79 7.87 12.61
C GLU A 663 -11.74 6.75 12.74
N ASN A 664 -11.99 5.58 12.15
CA ASN A 664 -11.04 4.47 12.13
C ASN A 664 -9.98 4.65 11.02
N VAL A 665 -9.16 5.68 11.20
CA VAL A 665 -8.03 6.02 10.32
C VAL A 665 -7.10 4.82 10.13
N LYS A 666 -6.84 4.07 11.21
CA LYS A 666 -6.00 2.86 11.17
C LYS A 666 -6.55 1.82 10.20
N GLY A 667 -7.87 1.62 10.14
CA GLY A 667 -8.51 0.72 9.19
C GLY A 667 -8.22 1.09 7.74
N HIS A 668 -8.29 2.37 7.39
CA HIS A 668 -7.95 2.86 6.05
C HIS A 668 -6.45 2.70 5.72
N VAL A 669 -5.56 2.92 6.69
CA VAL A 669 -4.12 2.66 6.52
C VAL A 669 -3.88 1.18 6.23
N GLU A 670 -4.46 0.28 7.03
CA GLU A 670 -4.34 -1.16 6.77
C GLU A 670 -4.91 -1.60 5.42
N ALA A 671 -6.02 -1.00 5.00
CA ALA A 671 -6.61 -1.24 3.68
C ALA A 671 -5.66 -0.82 2.53
N MET A 672 -4.98 0.32 2.65
CA MET A 672 -3.96 0.74 1.69
C MET A 672 -2.80 -0.27 1.56
N GLY A 673 -2.45 -0.94 2.66
CA GLY A 673 -1.44 -2.02 2.67
C GLY A 673 -1.88 -3.29 1.94
N ARG A 674 -3.19 -3.54 1.82
CA ARG A 674 -3.81 -4.71 1.16
C ARG A 674 -4.10 -4.48 -0.34
N GLY A 675 -3.70 -3.33 -0.88
CA GLY A 675 -3.91 -2.94 -2.28
C GLY A 675 -5.04 -1.93 -2.49
N GLY A 676 -5.57 -1.36 -1.40
CA GLY A 676 -6.61 -0.33 -1.46
C GLY A 676 -8.04 -0.86 -1.42
N GLU A 677 -8.97 0.01 -1.02
CA GLU A 677 -10.41 -0.23 -1.04
C GLU A 677 -11.13 0.98 -1.64
N PHE A 678 -12.21 0.76 -2.40
CA PHE A 678 -12.95 1.86 -3.03
C PHE A 678 -13.47 2.88 -2.02
N VAL A 679 -13.98 2.42 -0.87
CA VAL A 679 -14.40 3.30 0.23
C VAL A 679 -13.26 4.17 0.77
N THR A 680 -12.00 3.73 0.66
CA THR A 680 -10.83 4.54 1.04
C THR A 680 -10.56 5.67 0.04
N LEU A 681 -10.83 5.46 -1.26
CA LEU A 681 -10.78 6.55 -2.26
C LEU A 681 -11.86 7.60 -1.97
N VAL A 682 -13.09 7.14 -1.70
CA VAL A 682 -14.20 8.04 -1.35
C VAL A 682 -13.92 8.76 -0.03
N TRP A 683 -13.32 8.09 0.95
CA TRP A 683 -12.91 8.72 2.21
C TRP A 683 -11.88 9.84 2.00
N ALA A 684 -10.83 9.60 1.21
CA ALA A 684 -9.84 10.62 0.88
C ALA A 684 -10.45 11.79 0.10
N LEU A 685 -11.35 11.51 -0.85
CA LEU A 685 -12.13 12.54 -1.55
C LEU A 685 -12.90 13.43 -0.58
N LEU A 686 -13.71 12.82 0.29
CA LEU A 686 -14.56 13.55 1.22
C LEU A 686 -13.73 14.38 2.19
N LEU A 687 -12.56 13.88 2.60
CA LEU A 687 -11.61 14.64 3.40
C LEU A 687 -11.17 15.93 2.70
N HIS A 688 -10.81 15.86 1.41
CA HIS A 688 -10.43 17.04 0.63
C HIS A 688 -11.61 17.98 0.33
N ALA A 689 -12.83 17.45 0.31
CA ALA A 689 -14.06 18.24 0.24
C ALA A 689 -14.45 18.88 1.57
N GLY A 690 -13.67 18.68 2.65
CA GLY A 690 -13.95 19.19 3.99
C GLY A 690 -15.02 18.39 4.76
N ILE A 691 -15.46 17.24 4.24
CA ILE A 691 -16.46 16.35 4.86
C ILE A 691 -15.72 15.30 5.69
N THR A 692 -15.55 15.59 6.98
CA THR A 692 -14.79 14.74 7.91
C THR A 692 -15.67 13.88 8.80
N THR A 693 -16.92 14.29 9.00
CA THR A 693 -17.87 13.63 9.90
C THR A 693 -19.08 13.11 9.14
N ARG A 694 -19.66 12.03 9.66
CA ARG A 694 -20.92 11.49 9.13
C ARG A 694 -22.06 12.43 9.51
N PRO A 695 -22.99 12.71 8.58
CA PRO A 695 -24.26 13.30 8.99
C PRO A 695 -25.00 12.34 9.96
N PRO A 696 -25.89 12.84 10.82
CA PRO A 696 -26.68 11.97 11.70
C PRO A 696 -27.37 10.87 10.88
N ALA A 697 -27.49 9.65 11.41
CA ALA A 697 -27.91 8.46 10.66
C ALA A 697 -29.27 8.61 9.92
N GLN A 698 -30.11 9.52 10.39
CA GLN A 698 -31.41 9.88 9.80
C GLN A 698 -31.28 10.73 8.52
N ALA A 699 -30.14 11.39 8.29
CA ALA A 699 -29.92 12.33 7.19
C ALA A 699 -29.39 11.69 5.89
N VAL A 700 -29.16 10.36 5.86
CA VAL A 700 -28.82 9.62 4.62
C VAL A 700 -29.89 9.75 3.55
N LEU A 701 -31.10 10.19 3.91
CA LEU A 701 -32.23 10.36 2.98
C LEU A 701 -32.66 11.84 2.82
N TYR A 702 -31.93 12.82 3.39
CA TYR A 702 -32.49 14.19 3.60
C TYR A 702 -31.66 15.35 3.05
N ARG A 703 -30.52 15.11 2.40
CA ARG A 703 -29.60 16.21 2.07
C ARG A 703 -29.95 16.91 0.75
N ARG A 704 -30.95 17.80 0.77
CA ARG A 704 -30.97 19.03 -0.07
C ARG A 704 -32.04 20.08 0.27
N GLU A 705 -32.52 20.17 1.51
CA GLU A 705 -33.45 21.26 1.87
C GLU A 705 -32.75 22.58 2.27
N THR A 706 -31.42 22.66 2.31
CA THR A 706 -30.71 23.91 2.67
C THR A 706 -29.36 24.06 1.93
N VAL A 707 -29.40 24.58 0.70
CA VAL A 707 -28.38 25.46 0.12
C VAL A 707 -29.09 26.53 -0.66
#